data_AF-A0A4Q0M473-F1
#
_entry.id   AF-A0A4Q0M473-F1
#
_cell.length_a   1.000
_cell.length_b   1.000
_cell.length_c   1.000
_cell.angle_alpha   90.00
_cell.angle_beta   90.00
_cell.angle_gamma   90.00
#
_symmetry.space_group_name_H-M   'P 1'
#
loop_
_entity.id
_entity.type
_entity.pdbx_description
1 polymer ?
#
loop_
_entity_poly.entity_id
_entity_poly.type
_entity_poly.pdbx_seq_one_letter_code
_entity_poly.pdbx_strand_id
1 'polypeptide(L)'
;MNKAKSILLTTRPAKDGTHFAITELEKALAQSAVSGIASCLGHDSAKPIAWTIPYALYLEPGSTRLAGKTLMPETTEEQVMINDLHQQAIMARTLADFEPYREVFEKELEGKLSTDYKILSSTFVACYDPGILERCYPALMAEVDKDGLLYIQDLLSAFDYLGQGVFADKKTGFAICAHPYFRRSLFRQNNLNYYFLDELLKREGRPDLTLRLRLDGDLIGIAGTFVPAMEYEYWRGPHFDEDVANIKLGVAAYGMDDYNKLFNGIGRTEFWWKMEGGEQTFEAEEVKEVPALGISQDDYGCRYAHSIYDAEQGVFEHFDGAIRMYDSYMIMDRWDKDIKSAGKSSVYTKLWRVDGKLPLSDWKLLLHHYFQGNHLIGEYLGGPDYQAEQETEFADEAVKPMLETLVPVKMENEDGIRIAVSYLPREHHPDHEFYLEGHDTFDSKQLQKVVEFDVIELKKGLMRAGHDLLIPADYQFIDCYDGLQWNIPEIATTKENTALLFKVLAEVLTAKNFPEQTIAFTCSWPADQDQKVVLSLLGSSVSLRRWLAQFPGVPAEPDAFVNWLQSQENWLAAFSEKSDEPRLTDVLCDDGTLFLKREPVFKYAVPGTVQFEGNKFEMDIKAEYEELSKLVESKDIGYTATIHVKKVFCKKCGQDYMTCPHSDGTDIKDFQIIGYYWHDARA
;
A
#
# COMPACT_ATOMS: atom_id res chain seq x y z
N MET A 1 8.95 2.60 17.32
CA MET A 1 8.24 2.32 16.05
C MET A 1 9.28 2.26 14.97
N ASN A 2 9.53 1.05 14.50
CA ASN A 2 10.41 0.80 13.38
C ASN A 2 9.74 1.30 12.09
N LYS A 3 10.55 1.80 11.15
CA LYS A 3 10.10 2.37 9.87
C LYS A 3 10.64 1.52 8.73
N ALA A 4 9.76 0.91 7.96
CA ALA A 4 10.12 0.23 6.71
C ALA A 4 9.64 1.04 5.51
N LYS A 5 10.47 1.12 4.46
CA LYS A 5 10.05 1.60 3.14
C LYS A 5 9.58 0.41 2.32
N SER A 6 8.48 0.58 1.58
CA SER A 6 7.90 -0.48 0.77
C SER A 6 7.34 0.08 -0.54
N ILE A 7 7.27 -0.79 -1.55
CA ILE A 7 6.47 -0.54 -2.74
C ILE A 7 5.11 -1.17 -2.49
N LEU A 8 4.06 -0.35 -2.47
CA LEU A 8 2.72 -0.78 -2.13
C LEU A 8 1.99 -1.37 -3.34
N LEU A 9 2.07 -0.66 -4.47
CA LEU A 9 1.43 -1.02 -5.73
C LEU A 9 2.29 -0.55 -6.90
N THR A 10 2.11 -1.17 -8.07
CA THR A 10 2.78 -0.75 -9.30
C THR A 10 1.84 -0.83 -10.50
N THR A 11 2.18 -0.14 -11.59
CA THR A 11 1.48 -0.27 -12.87
C THR A 11 1.83 -1.56 -13.62
N ARG A 12 2.77 -2.36 -13.11
CA ARG A 12 3.09 -3.67 -13.68
C ARG A 12 1.97 -4.66 -13.39
N PRO A 13 1.71 -5.60 -14.31
CA PRO A 13 0.71 -6.63 -14.08
C PRO A 13 1.10 -7.50 -12.88
N ALA A 14 0.14 -7.77 -12.01
CA ALA A 14 0.23 -8.78 -10.98
C ALA A 14 0.24 -10.20 -11.60
N LYS A 15 0.49 -11.22 -10.77
CA LYS A 15 0.59 -12.63 -11.24
C LYS A 15 -0.70 -13.13 -11.91
N ASP A 16 -1.86 -12.61 -11.52
CA ASP A 16 -3.18 -12.89 -12.10
C ASP A 16 -3.48 -12.06 -13.37
N GLY A 17 -2.57 -11.17 -13.77
CA GLY A 17 -2.75 -10.25 -14.90
C GLY A 17 -3.49 -8.95 -14.55
N THR A 18 -3.90 -8.76 -13.29
CA THR A 18 -4.51 -7.50 -12.85
C THR A 18 -3.48 -6.38 -12.93
N HIS A 19 -3.89 -5.21 -13.42
CA HIS A 19 -3.04 -4.04 -13.54
C HIS A 19 -3.74 -2.82 -12.96
N PHE A 20 -2.99 -1.98 -12.26
CA PHE A 20 -3.48 -0.70 -11.75
C PHE A 20 -3.01 0.41 -12.68
N ALA A 21 -3.92 1.24 -13.16
CA ALA A 21 -3.55 2.43 -13.91
C ALA A 21 -2.91 3.46 -12.97
N ILE A 22 -2.05 4.32 -13.50
CA ILE A 22 -1.44 5.44 -12.75
C ILE A 22 -2.49 6.32 -12.07
N THR A 23 -3.67 6.46 -12.67
CA THR A 23 -4.81 7.23 -12.13
C THR A 23 -5.33 6.64 -10.82
N GLU A 24 -5.33 5.31 -10.68
CA GLU A 24 -5.76 4.64 -9.46
C GLU A 24 -4.69 4.72 -8.37
N LEU A 25 -3.41 4.65 -8.75
CA LEU A 25 -2.30 4.84 -7.81
C LEU A 25 -2.24 6.26 -7.25
N GLU A 26 -2.48 7.25 -8.11
CA GLU A 26 -2.55 8.66 -7.72
C GLU A 26 -3.72 8.91 -6.76
N LYS A 27 -4.92 8.40 -7.07
CA LYS A 27 -6.07 8.46 -6.16
C LYS A 27 -5.76 7.85 -4.80
N ALA A 28 -5.14 6.66 -4.79
CA ALA A 28 -4.76 5.99 -3.56
C ALA A 28 -3.81 6.86 -2.74
N LEU A 29 -2.81 7.47 -3.38
CA LEU A 29 -1.89 8.41 -2.73
C LEU A 29 -2.65 9.63 -2.17
N ALA A 30 -3.43 10.34 -2.98
CA ALA A 30 -4.13 11.56 -2.57
C ALA A 30 -5.07 11.32 -1.38
N GLN A 31 -5.75 10.17 -1.34
CA GLN A 31 -6.69 9.81 -0.27
C GLN A 31 -6.02 9.43 1.05
N SER A 32 -4.77 8.95 1.01
CA SER A 32 -4.14 8.29 2.15
C SER A 32 -2.77 8.83 2.55
N ALA A 33 -2.21 9.80 1.81
CA ALA A 33 -0.89 10.34 2.11
C ALA A 33 -0.79 11.04 3.47
N VAL A 34 -1.89 11.61 3.94
CA VAL A 34 -1.95 12.29 5.24
C VAL A 34 -2.54 11.41 6.33
N SER A 35 -3.58 10.64 6.00
CA SER A 35 -4.28 9.80 6.98
C SER A 35 -3.55 8.48 7.23
N GLY A 36 -2.95 7.88 6.19
CA GLY A 36 -2.43 6.52 6.21
C GLY A 36 -3.52 5.45 6.21
N ILE A 37 -3.09 4.20 6.17
CA ILE A 37 -3.93 3.00 6.15
C ILE A 37 -3.35 1.95 7.09
N ALA A 38 -4.19 1.15 7.73
CA ALA A 38 -3.72 0.03 8.54
C ALA A 38 -3.16 -1.07 7.65
N SER A 39 -2.04 -1.63 8.06
CA SER A 39 -1.57 -2.93 7.61
C SER A 39 -2.12 -3.99 8.56
N CYS A 40 -3.01 -4.82 8.04
CA CYS A 40 -3.72 -5.85 8.80
C CYS A 40 -3.16 -7.23 8.48
N LEU A 41 -3.07 -8.09 9.49
CA LEU A 41 -2.61 -9.46 9.31
C LEU A 41 -3.70 -10.29 8.59
N GLY A 42 -3.37 -10.92 7.46
CA GLY A 42 -4.30 -11.78 6.70
C GLY A 42 -5.60 -11.11 6.28
N HIS A 43 -5.53 -9.83 5.87
CA HIS A 43 -6.67 -8.97 5.55
C HIS A 43 -7.74 -8.90 6.64
N ASP A 44 -7.38 -9.18 7.90
CA ASP A 44 -8.27 -9.09 9.05
C ASP A 44 -8.14 -7.73 9.72
N SER A 45 -9.11 -6.85 9.47
CA SER A 45 -9.22 -5.52 10.08
C SER A 45 -9.35 -5.56 11.61
N ALA A 46 -9.67 -6.71 12.22
CA ALA A 46 -9.60 -6.84 13.67
C ALA A 46 -8.16 -7.00 14.20
N LYS A 47 -7.17 -7.16 13.30
CA LYS A 47 -5.76 -7.41 13.62
C LYS A 47 -4.82 -6.41 12.90
N PRO A 48 -4.90 -5.10 13.20
CA PRO A 48 -3.93 -4.14 12.69
C PRO A 48 -2.56 -4.38 13.34
N ILE A 49 -1.53 -4.56 12.52
CA ILE A 49 -0.15 -4.86 12.97
C ILE A 49 0.84 -3.74 12.65
N ALA A 50 0.47 -2.81 11.77
CA ALA A 50 1.29 -1.67 11.41
C ALA A 50 0.43 -0.55 10.79
N TRP A 51 1.03 0.64 10.62
CA TRP A 51 0.42 1.78 9.95
C TRP A 51 1.22 2.15 8.72
N THR A 52 0.62 2.12 7.54
CA THR A 52 1.27 2.44 6.28
C THR A 52 0.83 3.80 5.78
N ILE A 53 1.78 4.65 5.43
CA ILE A 53 1.56 5.97 4.86
C ILE A 53 2.13 5.96 3.44
N PRO A 54 1.29 5.91 2.40
CA PRO A 54 1.74 6.15 1.03
C PRO A 54 2.29 7.57 0.93
N TYR A 55 3.49 7.77 0.42
CA TYR A 55 4.12 9.09 0.50
C TYR A 55 4.58 9.63 -0.85
N ALA A 56 4.73 8.79 -1.87
CA ALA A 56 5.10 9.24 -3.21
C ALA A 56 4.62 8.29 -4.30
N LEU A 57 4.26 8.86 -5.45
CA LEU A 57 4.08 8.16 -6.72
C LEU A 57 5.36 8.36 -7.54
N TYR A 58 6.15 7.30 -7.69
CA TYR A 58 7.44 7.31 -8.37
C TYR A 58 7.34 6.72 -9.78
N LEU A 59 7.60 7.53 -10.80
CA LEU A 59 7.58 7.13 -12.20
C LEU A 59 9.02 6.93 -12.71
N GLU A 60 9.22 5.82 -13.41
CA GLU A 60 10.46 5.43 -14.10
C GLU A 60 10.14 4.82 -15.47
N PRO A 61 11.10 4.71 -16.40
CA PRO A 61 10.90 3.97 -17.64
C PRO A 61 10.37 2.55 -17.40
N GLY A 62 9.17 2.27 -17.92
CA GLY A 62 8.52 0.95 -17.86
C GLY A 62 7.67 0.67 -16.61
N SER A 63 7.68 1.52 -15.58
CA SER A 63 6.80 1.34 -14.43
C SER A 63 6.55 2.61 -13.62
N THR A 64 5.37 2.66 -12.99
CA THR A 64 5.07 3.58 -11.90
C THR A 64 4.88 2.79 -10.61
N ARG A 65 5.43 3.28 -9.50
CA ARG A 65 5.41 2.66 -8.18
C ARG A 65 4.76 3.60 -7.16
N LEU A 66 3.81 3.09 -6.38
CA LEU A 66 3.32 3.77 -5.19
C LEU A 66 4.22 3.39 -4.01
N ALA A 67 5.06 4.33 -3.57
CA ALA A 67 5.95 4.14 -2.43
C ALA A 67 5.23 4.43 -1.11
N GLY A 68 5.51 3.60 -0.12
CA GLY A 68 4.91 3.65 1.20
C GLY A 68 5.94 3.56 2.32
N LYS A 69 5.54 4.10 3.48
CA LYS A 69 6.27 4.00 4.73
C LYS A 69 5.42 3.29 5.76
N THR A 70 5.88 2.15 6.23
CA THR A 70 5.18 1.33 7.21
C THR A 70 5.80 1.51 8.59
N LEU A 71 4.99 1.94 9.55
CA LEU A 71 5.30 2.10 10.96
C LEU A 71 4.92 0.80 11.69
N MET A 72 5.91 0.08 12.18
CA MET A 72 5.72 -1.16 12.93
C MET A 72 5.91 -0.89 14.43
N PRO A 73 4.93 -1.27 15.27
CA PRO A 73 5.03 -1.11 16.71
C PRO A 73 6.06 -2.08 17.29
N GLU A 74 6.88 -1.60 18.21
CA GLU A 74 7.89 -2.38 18.95
C GLU A 74 7.51 -2.52 20.43
N THR A 75 6.53 -1.75 20.89
CA THR A 75 6.00 -1.79 22.27
C THR A 75 4.48 -1.87 22.28
N THR A 76 3.93 -2.24 23.43
CA THR A 76 2.47 -2.31 23.64
C THR A 76 1.82 -0.93 23.49
N GLU A 77 2.46 0.14 23.97
CA GLU A 77 1.96 1.52 23.83
C GLU A 77 1.88 1.93 22.36
N GLU A 78 2.89 1.55 21.57
CA GLU A 78 2.89 1.77 20.12
C GLU A 78 1.79 0.97 19.44
N GLN A 79 1.57 -0.29 19.84
CA GLN A 79 0.47 -1.10 19.31
C GLN A 79 -0.91 -0.49 19.62
N VAL A 80 -1.11 0.09 20.82
CA VAL A 80 -2.34 0.82 21.15
C VAL A 80 -2.51 2.03 20.23
N MET A 81 -1.44 2.77 19.94
CA MET A 81 -1.49 3.89 18.99
C MET A 81 -1.91 3.44 17.59
N ILE A 82 -1.38 2.31 17.10
CA ILE A 82 -1.77 1.73 15.79
C ILE A 82 -3.26 1.36 15.79
N ASN A 83 -3.77 0.76 16.88
CA ASN A 83 -5.18 0.42 17.01
C ASN A 83 -6.07 1.67 16.98
N ASP A 84 -5.68 2.73 17.70
CA ASP A 84 -6.43 3.98 17.76
C ASP A 84 -6.48 4.68 16.39
N LEU A 85 -5.34 4.75 15.68
CA LEU A 85 -5.28 5.28 14.32
C LEU A 85 -6.20 4.50 13.37
N HIS A 86 -6.19 3.17 13.48
CA HIS A 86 -7.05 2.30 12.67
C HIS A 86 -8.54 2.56 12.91
N GLN A 87 -8.97 2.66 14.18
CA GLN A 87 -10.37 2.94 14.51
C GLN A 87 -10.79 4.34 14.04
N GLN A 88 -9.94 5.34 14.20
CA GLN A 88 -10.20 6.71 13.73
C GLN A 88 -10.35 6.75 12.21
N ALA A 89 -9.46 6.07 11.47
CA ALA A 89 -9.53 6.04 10.01
C ALA A 89 -10.78 5.29 9.50
N ILE A 90 -11.15 4.16 10.11
CA ILE A 90 -12.40 3.46 9.79
C ILE A 90 -13.60 4.38 10.03
N MET A 91 -13.64 5.06 11.18
CA MET A 91 -14.75 5.95 11.53
C MET A 91 -14.84 7.12 10.56
N ALA A 92 -13.73 7.79 10.26
CA ALA A 92 -13.68 8.92 9.34
C ALA A 92 -14.14 8.53 7.93
N ARG A 93 -13.64 7.41 7.40
CA ARG A 93 -14.06 6.89 6.09
C ARG A 93 -15.54 6.50 6.09
N THR A 94 -15.98 5.76 7.11
CA THR A 94 -17.38 5.34 7.22
C THR A 94 -18.32 6.53 7.26
N LEU A 95 -17.97 7.59 8.00
CA LEU A 95 -18.76 8.81 8.06
C LEU A 95 -18.79 9.53 6.71
N ALA A 96 -17.63 9.69 6.06
CA ALA A 96 -17.52 10.34 4.76
C ALA A 96 -18.33 9.61 3.67
N ASP A 97 -18.29 8.28 3.67
CA ASP A 97 -19.06 7.46 2.73
C ASP A 97 -20.57 7.49 3.03
N PHE A 98 -20.94 7.55 4.31
CA PHE A 98 -22.34 7.51 4.75
C PHE A 98 -23.07 8.84 4.56
N GLU A 99 -22.41 9.97 4.79
CA GLU A 99 -23.04 11.30 4.83
C GLU A 99 -23.89 11.61 3.59
N PRO A 100 -23.46 11.32 2.34
CA PRO A 100 -24.28 11.53 1.15
C PRO A 100 -25.61 10.74 1.12
N TYR A 101 -25.73 9.69 1.93
CA TYR A 101 -26.88 8.78 1.96
C TYR A 101 -27.70 8.85 3.26
N ARG A 102 -27.29 9.67 4.23
CA ARG A 102 -27.97 9.82 5.52
C ARG A 102 -29.48 10.02 5.38
N GLU A 103 -29.88 11.01 4.58
CA GLU A 103 -31.30 11.34 4.39
C GLU A 103 -32.10 10.19 3.76
N VAL A 104 -31.46 9.38 2.90
CA VAL A 104 -32.11 8.22 2.28
C VAL A 104 -32.47 7.19 3.36
N PHE A 105 -31.55 6.88 4.26
CA PHE A 105 -31.83 5.96 5.36
C PHE A 105 -32.89 6.52 6.32
N GLU A 106 -32.74 7.76 6.76
CA GLU A 106 -33.63 8.38 7.75
C GLU A 106 -35.08 8.50 7.25
N LYS A 107 -35.25 8.79 5.95
CA LYS A 107 -36.58 8.94 5.34
C LYS A 107 -37.20 7.61 4.92
N GLU A 108 -36.47 6.79 4.16
CA GLU A 108 -37.04 5.58 3.56
C GLU A 108 -37.16 4.42 4.58
N LEU A 109 -36.40 4.47 5.68
CA LEU A 109 -36.50 3.54 6.81
C LEU A 109 -37.13 4.17 8.06
N GLU A 110 -37.86 5.28 7.91
CA GLU A 110 -38.58 5.93 9.00
C GLU A 110 -39.48 4.93 9.75
N GLY A 111 -39.41 4.94 11.08
CA GLY A 111 -40.16 4.01 11.94
C GLY A 111 -39.66 2.56 11.93
N LYS A 112 -38.63 2.24 11.14
CA LYS A 112 -37.96 0.93 11.12
C LYS A 112 -36.56 0.98 11.73
N LEU A 113 -35.87 2.13 11.71
CA LEU A 113 -34.59 2.30 12.39
C LEU A 113 -34.77 2.59 13.90
N SER A 114 -33.92 1.98 14.73
CA SER A 114 -33.78 2.35 16.14
C SER A 114 -33.06 3.69 16.30
N THR A 115 -33.08 4.29 17.49
CA THR A 115 -32.36 5.54 17.76
C THR A 115 -30.84 5.36 17.81
N ASP A 116 -30.38 4.12 18.04
CA ASP A 116 -28.99 3.79 18.34
C ASP A 116 -28.35 2.96 17.22
N TYR A 117 -28.91 3.03 16.01
CA TYR A 117 -28.32 2.37 14.84
C TYR A 117 -26.90 2.86 14.60
N LYS A 118 -26.05 1.97 14.08
CA LYS A 118 -24.65 2.29 13.74
C LYS A 118 -24.51 2.35 12.24
N ILE A 119 -23.50 3.09 11.79
CA ILE A 119 -23.12 3.15 10.37
C ILE A 119 -21.93 2.23 10.12
N LEU A 120 -21.87 1.65 8.92
CA LEU A 120 -20.80 0.78 8.48
C LEU A 120 -20.54 1.01 6.99
N SER A 121 -19.26 1.06 6.59
CA SER A 121 -18.84 1.12 5.19
C SER A 121 -17.76 0.08 4.97
N SER A 122 -18.09 -0.96 4.18
CA SER A 122 -17.14 -1.97 3.72
C SER A 122 -17.21 -2.09 2.19
N THR A 123 -17.92 -3.09 1.66
CA THR A 123 -18.21 -3.23 0.22
C THR A 123 -19.41 -2.41 -0.24
N PHE A 124 -20.20 -1.86 0.69
CA PHE A 124 -21.29 -0.93 0.44
C PHE A 124 -21.57 -0.12 1.72
N VAL A 125 -22.24 1.02 1.56
CA VAL A 125 -22.67 1.90 2.67
C VAL A 125 -23.91 1.30 3.33
N ALA A 126 -23.87 1.10 4.65
CA ALA A 126 -24.90 0.38 5.39
C ALA A 126 -25.19 0.96 6.78
N CYS A 127 -26.40 0.66 7.27
CA CYS A 127 -26.79 0.78 8.66
C CYS A 127 -26.80 -0.60 9.31
N TYR A 128 -26.15 -0.70 10.47
CA TYR A 128 -26.27 -1.81 11.40
C TYR A 128 -27.32 -1.47 12.47
N ASP A 129 -28.40 -2.23 12.51
CA ASP A 129 -29.46 -2.10 13.49
C ASP A 129 -30.06 -3.49 13.75
N PRO A 130 -29.92 -4.06 14.96
CA PRO A 130 -30.34 -5.43 15.23
C PRO A 130 -31.78 -5.72 14.77
N GLY A 131 -31.96 -6.79 13.98
CA GLY A 131 -33.25 -7.22 13.43
C GLY A 131 -33.86 -6.28 12.36
N ILE A 132 -33.08 -5.37 11.76
CA ILE A 132 -33.59 -4.45 10.73
C ILE A 132 -34.21 -5.18 9.54
N LEU A 133 -33.69 -6.36 9.17
CA LEU A 133 -34.20 -7.12 8.04
C LEU A 133 -35.62 -7.62 8.28
N GLU A 134 -35.96 -8.01 9.52
CA GLU A 134 -37.32 -8.41 9.91
C GLU A 134 -38.30 -7.24 9.83
N ARG A 135 -37.86 -6.02 10.17
CA ARG A 135 -38.67 -4.80 10.09
C ARG A 135 -38.85 -4.32 8.65
N CYS A 136 -37.82 -4.46 7.82
CA CYS A 136 -37.84 -3.98 6.44
C CYS A 136 -38.47 -4.99 5.46
N TYR A 137 -38.21 -6.28 5.64
CA TYR A 137 -38.61 -7.35 4.73
C TYR A 137 -39.30 -8.53 5.49
N PRO A 138 -40.40 -8.28 6.22
CA PRO A 138 -41.06 -9.32 7.03
C PRO A 138 -41.53 -10.52 6.20
N ALA A 139 -41.92 -10.31 4.94
CA ALA A 139 -42.33 -11.38 4.03
C ALA A 139 -41.17 -12.29 3.65
N LEU A 140 -39.97 -11.75 3.41
CA LEU A 140 -38.77 -12.54 3.15
C LEU A 140 -38.37 -13.33 4.39
N MET A 141 -38.40 -12.69 5.56
CA MET A 141 -38.02 -13.33 6.82
C MET A 141 -39.01 -14.42 7.27
N ALA A 142 -40.25 -14.41 6.77
CA ALA A 142 -41.22 -15.48 7.01
C ALA A 142 -40.89 -16.78 6.25
N GLU A 143 -40.09 -16.71 5.18
CA GLU A 143 -39.67 -17.86 4.37
C GLU A 143 -38.37 -18.52 4.89
N VAL A 144 -37.79 -17.97 5.96
CA VAL A 144 -36.58 -18.53 6.59
C VAL A 144 -36.92 -19.85 7.27
N ASP A 145 -36.15 -20.89 6.99
CA ASP A 145 -36.34 -22.22 7.57
C ASP A 145 -35.91 -22.28 9.05
N LYS A 146 -36.19 -23.41 9.70
CA LYS A 146 -35.84 -23.65 11.12
C LYS A 146 -34.34 -23.56 11.43
N ASP A 147 -33.48 -23.72 10.42
CA ASP A 147 -32.02 -23.63 10.55
C ASP A 147 -31.53 -22.18 10.34
N GLY A 148 -32.44 -21.25 10.04
CA GLY A 148 -32.14 -19.85 9.76
C GLY A 148 -31.70 -19.60 8.31
N LEU A 149 -32.01 -20.52 7.38
CA LEU A 149 -31.61 -20.41 5.98
C LEU A 149 -32.79 -20.05 5.08
N LEU A 150 -32.51 -19.30 4.02
CA LEU A 150 -33.48 -18.97 2.97
C LEU A 150 -33.07 -19.65 1.67
N TYR A 151 -34.04 -20.14 0.89
CA TYR A 151 -33.77 -20.67 -0.44
C TYR A 151 -33.25 -19.56 -1.35
N ILE A 152 -32.14 -19.82 -2.04
CA ILE A 152 -31.53 -18.83 -2.95
C ILE A 152 -32.50 -18.47 -4.07
N GLN A 153 -33.26 -19.44 -4.59
CA GLN A 153 -34.27 -19.18 -5.61
C GLN A 153 -35.31 -18.14 -5.16
N ASP A 154 -35.77 -18.24 -3.90
CA ASP A 154 -36.74 -17.30 -3.33
C ASP A 154 -36.11 -15.92 -3.12
N LEU A 155 -34.85 -15.86 -2.66
CA LEU A 155 -34.09 -14.61 -2.58
C LEU A 155 -33.99 -13.92 -3.94
N LEU A 156 -33.57 -14.66 -4.97
CA LEU A 156 -33.38 -14.14 -6.32
C LEU A 156 -34.68 -13.82 -7.04
N SER A 157 -35.83 -14.24 -6.50
CA SER A 157 -37.13 -13.79 -7.01
C SER A 157 -37.33 -12.29 -6.78
N ALA A 158 -36.90 -11.78 -5.61
CA ALA A 158 -37.09 -10.40 -5.18
C ALA A 158 -35.83 -9.53 -5.25
N PHE A 159 -34.64 -10.14 -5.33
CA PHE A 159 -33.36 -9.44 -5.31
C PHE A 159 -32.48 -9.80 -6.50
N ASP A 160 -31.64 -8.87 -6.94
CA ASP A 160 -30.57 -9.09 -7.91
C ASP A 160 -29.24 -9.33 -7.19
N TYR A 161 -28.53 -10.38 -7.57
CA TYR A 161 -27.20 -10.66 -7.02
C TYR A 161 -26.16 -9.71 -7.62
N LEU A 162 -25.59 -8.82 -6.80
CA LEU A 162 -24.55 -7.89 -7.23
C LEU A 162 -23.15 -8.55 -7.25
N GLY A 163 -23.00 -9.66 -6.52
CA GLY A 163 -21.71 -10.32 -6.29
C GLY A 163 -21.30 -10.27 -4.82
N GLN A 164 -20.33 -11.10 -4.45
CA GLN A 164 -19.68 -11.13 -3.13
C GLN A 164 -20.66 -11.30 -1.95
N GLY A 165 -21.76 -12.00 -2.17
CA GLY A 165 -22.81 -12.17 -1.15
C GLY A 165 -23.71 -10.97 -0.92
N VAL A 166 -23.73 -9.97 -1.83
CA VAL A 166 -24.59 -8.78 -1.75
C VAL A 166 -25.75 -8.89 -2.75
N PHE A 167 -26.96 -8.53 -2.30
CA PHE A 167 -28.21 -8.66 -3.04
C PHE A 167 -28.96 -7.33 -3.03
N ALA A 168 -29.21 -6.74 -4.20
CA ALA A 168 -29.98 -5.52 -4.36
C ALA A 168 -31.47 -5.82 -4.46
N ASP A 169 -32.32 -5.08 -3.74
CA ASP A 169 -33.76 -5.20 -3.87
C ASP A 169 -34.19 -4.70 -5.26
N LYS A 170 -34.96 -5.50 -6.01
CA LYS A 170 -35.46 -5.13 -7.34
C LYS A 170 -36.44 -3.95 -7.32
N LYS A 171 -36.99 -3.61 -6.15
CA LYS A 171 -38.03 -2.58 -5.99
C LYS A 171 -37.52 -1.29 -5.37
N THR A 172 -36.40 -1.33 -4.66
CA THR A 172 -35.88 -0.18 -3.91
C THR A 172 -34.40 0.07 -4.21
N GLY A 173 -33.83 1.14 -3.65
CA GLY A 173 -32.39 1.40 -3.73
C GLY A 173 -31.55 0.63 -2.71
N PHE A 174 -32.16 -0.27 -1.92
CA PHE A 174 -31.50 -0.97 -0.82
C PHE A 174 -30.85 -2.28 -1.26
N ALA A 175 -29.87 -2.73 -0.47
CA ALA A 175 -29.20 -4.01 -0.57
C ALA A 175 -29.11 -4.68 0.80
N ILE A 176 -29.03 -6.00 0.76
CA ILE A 176 -28.85 -6.90 1.90
C ILE A 176 -27.68 -7.84 1.60
N CYS A 177 -27.14 -8.53 2.59
CA CYS A 177 -25.98 -9.41 2.35
C CYS A 177 -26.02 -10.70 3.16
N ALA A 178 -25.13 -11.63 2.80
CA ALA A 178 -24.90 -12.87 3.51
C ALA A 178 -24.43 -12.61 4.96
N HIS A 179 -24.70 -13.59 5.84
CA HIS A 179 -24.42 -13.49 7.27
C HIS A 179 -22.96 -13.07 7.58
N PRO A 180 -22.68 -12.27 8.63
CA PRO A 180 -21.34 -11.78 8.95
C PRO A 180 -20.33 -12.89 9.25
N TYR A 181 -20.80 -14.11 9.50
CA TYR A 181 -19.95 -15.26 9.79
C TYR A 181 -19.21 -15.82 8.58
N PHE A 182 -19.50 -15.31 7.38
CA PHE A 182 -18.65 -15.52 6.21
C PHE A 182 -17.39 -14.63 6.22
N ARG A 183 -17.26 -13.69 7.17
CA ARG A 183 -16.12 -12.74 7.24
C ARG A 183 -15.00 -13.27 8.13
N ARG A 184 -13.76 -12.84 7.88
CA ARG A 184 -12.60 -13.14 8.75
C ARG A 184 -12.86 -12.64 10.17
N SER A 185 -12.51 -13.45 11.15
CA SER A 185 -12.78 -13.19 12.58
C SER A 185 -14.24 -12.81 12.89
N LEU A 186 -15.16 -13.14 11.97
CA LEU A 186 -16.59 -12.81 12.01
C LEU A 186 -16.85 -11.29 12.15
N PHE A 187 -15.86 -10.47 11.74
CA PHE A 187 -15.90 -9.02 11.92
C PHE A 187 -16.53 -8.33 10.71
N ARG A 188 -17.57 -7.50 10.93
CA ARG A 188 -18.35 -6.87 9.85
C ARG A 188 -17.57 -5.92 8.95
N GLN A 189 -16.43 -5.42 9.40
CA GLN A 189 -15.55 -4.57 8.57
C GLN A 189 -14.71 -5.37 7.57
N ASN A 190 -14.52 -6.67 7.78
CA ASN A 190 -13.80 -7.53 6.82
C ASN A 190 -14.70 -7.91 5.66
N ASN A 191 -14.12 -8.27 4.51
CA ASN A 191 -14.92 -8.75 3.38
C ASN A 191 -15.61 -10.08 3.72
N LEU A 192 -16.75 -10.31 3.06
CA LEU A 192 -17.36 -11.64 3.01
C LEU A 192 -16.41 -12.59 2.25
N ASN A 193 -16.47 -13.89 2.56
CA ASN A 193 -15.80 -14.93 1.79
C ASN A 193 -16.44 -15.05 0.40
N TYR A 194 -16.11 -14.11 -0.48
CA TYR A 194 -16.73 -13.97 -1.79
C TYR A 194 -16.30 -15.07 -2.75
N TYR A 195 -15.10 -15.64 -2.59
CA TYR A 195 -14.69 -16.83 -3.33
C TYR A 195 -15.68 -17.99 -3.14
N PHE A 196 -16.13 -18.22 -1.90
CA PHE A 196 -17.15 -19.22 -1.62
C PHE A 196 -18.53 -18.81 -2.12
N LEU A 197 -18.97 -17.59 -1.79
CA LEU A 197 -20.34 -17.13 -2.07
C LEU A 197 -20.60 -17.02 -3.59
N ASP A 198 -19.66 -16.46 -4.35
CA ASP A 198 -19.79 -16.37 -5.81
C ASP A 198 -19.82 -17.76 -6.45
N GLU A 199 -18.98 -18.69 -5.99
CA GLU A 199 -18.99 -20.07 -6.47
C GLU A 199 -20.29 -20.80 -6.11
N LEU A 200 -20.82 -20.61 -4.90
CA LEU A 200 -22.11 -21.17 -4.51
C LEU A 200 -23.23 -20.66 -5.43
N LEU A 201 -23.28 -19.34 -5.66
CA LEU A 201 -24.32 -18.70 -6.47
C LEU A 201 -24.25 -19.07 -7.96
N LYS A 202 -23.05 -19.36 -8.50
CA LYS A 202 -22.89 -19.87 -9.89
C LYS A 202 -23.61 -21.20 -10.15
N ARG A 203 -23.92 -21.97 -9.10
CA ARG A 203 -24.61 -23.26 -9.19
C ARG A 203 -26.13 -23.12 -9.16
N GLU A 204 -26.64 -21.92 -8.97
CA GLU A 204 -28.08 -21.69 -8.96
C GLU A 204 -28.72 -21.92 -10.34
N GLY A 205 -29.95 -22.43 -10.34
CA GLY A 205 -30.69 -22.79 -11.56
C GLY A 205 -30.39 -24.20 -12.07
N ARG A 206 -29.50 -24.95 -11.39
CA ARG A 206 -29.31 -26.38 -11.62
C ARG A 206 -30.52 -27.17 -11.08
N PRO A 207 -31.24 -27.93 -11.93
CA PRO A 207 -32.51 -28.56 -11.53
C PRO A 207 -32.33 -29.70 -10.52
N ASP A 208 -31.11 -30.21 -10.40
CA ASP A 208 -30.72 -31.29 -9.49
C ASP A 208 -30.17 -30.80 -8.16
N LEU A 209 -30.11 -29.48 -7.93
CA LEU A 209 -29.60 -28.87 -6.71
C LEU A 209 -30.64 -27.94 -6.07
N THR A 210 -30.58 -27.83 -4.76
CA THR A 210 -31.34 -26.87 -3.97
C THR A 210 -30.38 -26.15 -3.03
N LEU A 211 -30.26 -24.84 -3.21
CA LEU A 211 -29.30 -24.00 -2.49
C LEU A 211 -30.02 -23.14 -1.45
N ARG A 212 -29.44 -23.04 -0.25
CA ARG A 212 -29.92 -22.14 0.81
C ARG A 212 -28.77 -21.35 1.42
N LEU A 213 -29.07 -20.14 1.87
CA LEU A 213 -28.10 -19.20 2.42
C LEU A 213 -28.70 -18.44 3.61
N ARG A 214 -27.87 -18.14 4.62
CA ARG A 214 -28.20 -17.26 5.74
C ARG A 214 -27.83 -15.82 5.42
N LEU A 215 -28.75 -14.91 5.69
CA LEU A 215 -28.57 -13.46 5.52
C LEU A 215 -28.14 -12.78 6.83
N ASP A 216 -27.51 -11.61 6.74
CA ASP A 216 -27.30 -10.72 7.89
C ASP A 216 -28.63 -10.03 8.23
N GLY A 217 -29.28 -10.47 9.32
CA GLY A 217 -30.54 -9.91 9.77
C GLY A 217 -30.44 -8.48 10.35
N ASP A 218 -29.21 -8.02 10.63
CA ASP A 218 -28.94 -6.77 11.34
C ASP A 218 -28.38 -5.67 10.43
N LEU A 219 -28.25 -5.93 9.11
CA LEU A 219 -27.60 -5.01 8.18
C LEU A 219 -28.47 -4.74 6.95
N ILE A 220 -28.62 -3.46 6.62
CA ILE A 220 -29.24 -3.00 5.36
C ILE A 220 -28.39 -1.87 4.80
N GLY A 221 -28.17 -1.84 3.48
CA GLY A 221 -27.36 -0.79 2.86
C GLY A 221 -27.86 -0.32 1.51
N ILE A 222 -27.10 0.53 0.83
CA ILE A 222 -27.50 1.13 -0.45
C ILE A 222 -26.86 0.36 -1.61
N ALA A 223 -27.69 -0.20 -2.49
CA ALA A 223 -27.25 -1.02 -3.62
C ALA A 223 -26.31 -0.25 -4.56
N GLY A 224 -26.61 1.02 -4.84
CA GLY A 224 -25.80 1.87 -5.73
C GLY A 224 -24.40 2.22 -5.20
N THR A 225 -24.09 1.88 -3.94
CA THR A 225 -22.78 2.09 -3.33
C THR A 225 -21.90 0.83 -3.32
N PHE A 226 -22.39 -0.27 -3.90
CA PHE A 226 -21.64 -1.51 -3.93
C PHE A 226 -20.37 -1.38 -4.78
N VAL A 227 -19.24 -1.64 -4.15
CA VAL A 227 -17.91 -1.73 -4.77
C VAL A 227 -17.35 -3.12 -4.47
N PRO A 228 -17.12 -3.97 -5.48
CA PRO A 228 -16.51 -5.28 -5.28
C PRO A 228 -15.13 -5.15 -4.62
N ALA A 229 -14.92 -5.90 -3.53
CA ALA A 229 -13.60 -6.02 -2.91
C ALA A 229 -12.67 -6.91 -3.75
N MET A 230 -11.37 -6.65 -3.68
CA MET A 230 -10.34 -7.50 -4.26
C MET A 230 -9.34 -7.87 -3.16
N GLU A 231 -9.19 -9.17 -2.89
CA GLU A 231 -8.16 -9.70 -1.99
C GLU A 231 -7.12 -10.46 -2.83
N TYR A 232 -5.94 -9.87 -3.00
CA TYR A 232 -4.83 -10.46 -3.76
C TYR A 232 -4.06 -11.51 -2.93
N GLU A 233 -4.79 -12.39 -2.25
CA GLU A 233 -4.21 -13.56 -1.59
C GLU A 233 -4.18 -14.74 -2.54
N TYR A 234 -2.98 -15.22 -2.86
CA TYR A 234 -2.82 -16.41 -3.70
C TYR A 234 -2.79 -17.67 -2.84
N TRP A 235 -3.94 -18.32 -2.71
CA TRP A 235 -4.03 -19.69 -2.24
C TRP A 235 -4.06 -20.60 -3.46
N ARG A 236 -2.94 -21.26 -3.78
CA ARG A 236 -2.92 -22.21 -4.89
C ARG A 236 -3.78 -23.41 -4.51
N GLY A 237 -4.97 -23.49 -5.12
CA GLY A 237 -5.83 -24.65 -5.06
C GLY A 237 -5.22 -25.78 -5.90
N PRO A 238 -5.18 -27.01 -5.39
CA PRO A 238 -4.58 -28.12 -6.10
C PRO A 238 -5.46 -28.81 -7.16
N HIS A 239 -4.85 -29.70 -7.94
CA HIS A 239 -5.55 -30.86 -8.48
C HIS A 239 -5.79 -31.87 -7.36
N PHE A 240 -7.03 -32.30 -7.18
CA PHE A 240 -7.43 -33.17 -6.08
C PHE A 240 -7.48 -34.64 -6.51
N ASP A 241 -7.32 -35.57 -5.56
CA ASP A 241 -7.58 -36.99 -5.81
C ASP A 241 -9.10 -37.25 -5.97
N GLU A 242 -9.53 -37.84 -7.09
CA GLU A 242 -10.95 -38.03 -7.46
C GLU A 242 -11.63 -39.25 -6.83
N ASP A 243 -10.94 -39.99 -5.95
CA ASP A 243 -11.48 -41.21 -5.36
C ASP A 243 -11.89 -41.08 -3.88
N VAL A 244 -13.06 -40.47 -3.64
CA VAL A 244 -13.65 -40.34 -2.29
C VAL A 244 -14.06 -41.69 -1.68
N ALA A 245 -14.43 -42.67 -2.51
CA ALA A 245 -14.87 -43.98 -2.05
C ALA A 245 -13.75 -44.77 -1.35
N ASN A 246 -12.49 -44.46 -1.67
CA ASN A 246 -11.32 -45.12 -1.08
C ASN A 246 -10.74 -44.38 0.15
N ILE A 247 -11.33 -43.26 0.58
CA ILE A 247 -10.88 -42.56 1.79
C ILE A 247 -11.18 -43.42 3.03
N LYS A 248 -10.14 -43.65 3.86
CA LYS A 248 -10.25 -44.44 5.08
C LYS A 248 -11.17 -43.76 6.10
N LEU A 249 -12.15 -44.52 6.62
CA LEU A 249 -12.99 -44.10 7.73
C LEU A 249 -12.17 -43.81 8.99
N GLY A 250 -12.61 -42.81 9.77
CA GLY A 250 -11.97 -42.36 11.00
C GLY A 250 -11.67 -40.87 10.99
N VAL A 251 -11.01 -40.42 12.05
CA VAL A 251 -10.58 -39.04 12.21
C VAL A 251 -9.15 -38.89 11.71
N ALA A 252 -8.90 -37.87 10.91
CA ALA A 252 -7.58 -37.37 10.56
C ALA A 252 -7.44 -35.93 11.06
N ALA A 253 -6.29 -35.57 11.62
CA ALA A 253 -6.01 -34.23 12.12
C ALA A 253 -4.70 -33.72 11.50
N TYR A 254 -4.75 -32.51 10.95
CA TYR A 254 -3.62 -31.85 10.30
C TYR A 254 -3.30 -30.57 11.08
N GLY A 255 -2.05 -30.42 11.52
CA GLY A 255 -1.60 -29.26 12.30
C GLY A 255 -1.12 -28.14 11.38
N MET A 256 -1.42 -26.90 11.75
CA MET A 256 -0.91 -25.71 11.07
C MET A 256 0.51 -25.40 11.54
N ASP A 257 1.40 -24.99 10.64
CA ASP A 257 2.71 -24.45 11.03
C ASP A 257 2.60 -23.10 11.73
N ASP A 258 3.66 -22.67 12.43
CA ASP A 258 3.66 -21.46 13.25
C ASP A 258 3.39 -20.18 12.44
N TYR A 259 3.88 -20.10 11.19
CA TYR A 259 3.68 -18.93 10.34
C TYR A 259 2.21 -18.79 9.90
N ASN A 260 1.63 -19.86 9.36
CA ASN A 260 0.23 -19.86 8.94
C ASN A 260 -0.73 -19.79 10.14
N LYS A 261 -0.33 -20.32 11.29
CA LYS A 261 -1.08 -20.21 12.55
C LYS A 261 -1.16 -18.77 13.03
N LEU A 262 -0.06 -18.01 12.95
CA LEU A 262 -0.07 -16.56 13.22
C LEU A 262 -1.05 -15.83 12.29
N PHE A 263 -0.98 -16.12 10.99
CA PHE A 263 -1.78 -15.43 9.96
C PHE A 263 -3.29 -15.74 10.06
N ASN A 264 -3.64 -17.02 10.20
CA ASN A 264 -5.03 -17.49 10.09
C ASN A 264 -5.68 -17.80 11.46
N GLY A 265 -4.90 -17.93 12.53
CA GLY A 265 -5.38 -18.27 13.87
C GLY A 265 -5.91 -19.70 14.01
N ILE A 266 -5.59 -20.57 13.06
CA ILE A 266 -6.00 -21.99 13.03
C ILE A 266 -4.84 -22.80 13.60
N GLY A 267 -5.09 -23.58 14.65
CA GLY A 267 -4.09 -24.50 15.21
C GLY A 267 -4.04 -25.83 14.45
N ARG A 268 -5.22 -26.35 14.07
CA ARG A 268 -5.36 -27.57 13.28
C ARG A 268 -6.71 -27.63 12.56
N THR A 269 -6.81 -28.54 11.59
CA THR A 269 -8.07 -28.92 10.96
C THR A 269 -8.29 -30.42 11.13
N GLU A 270 -9.50 -30.80 11.50
CA GLU A 270 -9.88 -32.19 11.69
C GLU A 270 -10.90 -32.63 10.64
N PHE A 271 -10.72 -33.83 10.10
CA PHE A 271 -11.55 -34.45 9.07
C PHE A 271 -12.06 -35.79 9.60
N TRP A 272 -13.35 -36.04 9.49
CA TRP A 272 -13.96 -37.27 9.98
C TRP A 272 -14.86 -37.90 8.94
N TRP A 273 -14.44 -39.09 8.48
CA TRP A 273 -15.28 -39.97 7.68
C TRP A 273 -15.90 -41.05 8.57
N LYS A 274 -17.21 -41.23 8.47
CA LYS A 274 -17.97 -42.24 9.21
C LYS A 274 -19.07 -42.84 8.33
N MET A 275 -19.57 -44.00 8.75
CA MET A 275 -20.81 -44.56 8.21
C MET A 275 -21.95 -44.21 9.16
N GLU A 276 -22.96 -43.51 8.66
CA GLU A 276 -24.16 -43.15 9.42
C GLU A 276 -25.39 -43.52 8.58
N GLY A 277 -26.30 -44.33 9.12
CA GLY A 277 -27.50 -44.75 8.39
C GLY A 277 -27.27 -45.62 7.14
N GLY A 278 -26.04 -46.07 6.87
CA GLY A 278 -25.68 -46.78 5.64
C GLY A 278 -25.04 -45.88 4.58
N GLU A 279 -24.96 -44.58 4.84
CA GLU A 279 -24.35 -43.58 3.97
C GLU A 279 -22.96 -43.19 4.49
N GLN A 280 -22.08 -42.77 3.58
CA GLN A 280 -20.75 -42.29 3.93
C GLN A 280 -20.83 -40.80 4.25
N THR A 281 -20.57 -40.44 5.50
CA THR A 281 -20.65 -39.06 5.99
C THR A 281 -19.26 -38.48 6.19
N PHE A 282 -19.10 -37.22 5.78
CA PHE A 282 -17.94 -36.39 6.03
C PHE A 282 -18.26 -35.26 7.00
N GLU A 283 -17.34 -34.99 7.92
CA GLU A 283 -17.32 -33.78 8.73
C GLU A 283 -15.91 -33.17 8.69
N ALA A 284 -15.83 -31.84 8.61
CA ALA A 284 -14.58 -31.09 8.75
C ALA A 284 -14.76 -29.94 9.73
N GLU A 285 -13.74 -29.68 10.56
CA GLU A 285 -13.77 -28.60 11.54
C GLU A 285 -12.39 -27.92 11.67
N GLU A 286 -12.37 -26.59 11.57
CA GLU A 286 -11.24 -25.77 12.03
C GLU A 286 -11.19 -25.77 13.55
N VAL A 287 -10.01 -25.91 14.15
CA VAL A 287 -9.81 -25.68 15.59
C VAL A 287 -8.96 -24.42 15.74
N LYS A 288 -9.60 -23.35 16.20
CA LYS A 288 -8.96 -22.03 16.35
C LYS A 288 -8.17 -21.95 17.65
N GLU A 289 -7.10 -21.18 17.62
CA GLU A 289 -6.31 -20.82 18.81
C GLU A 289 -6.33 -19.31 19.09
N VAL A 290 -6.93 -18.54 18.18
CA VAL A 290 -7.13 -17.10 18.33
C VAL A 290 -8.63 -16.81 18.35
N PRO A 291 -9.11 -15.94 19.26
CA PRO A 291 -10.51 -15.54 19.29
C PRO A 291 -11.00 -14.93 17.96
N ALA A 292 -12.29 -15.04 17.71
CA ALA A 292 -13.01 -14.28 16.70
C ALA A 292 -13.25 -12.86 17.22
N LEU A 293 -12.23 -12.01 17.05
CA LEU A 293 -12.20 -10.63 17.56
C LEU A 293 -13.36 -9.74 17.09
N GLY A 294 -14.07 -10.12 16.04
CA GLY A 294 -15.31 -9.45 15.61
C GLY A 294 -16.53 -9.71 16.52
N ILE A 295 -16.42 -10.68 17.44
CA ILE A 295 -17.45 -11.04 18.42
C ILE A 295 -17.00 -10.62 19.82
N SER A 296 -15.91 -11.20 20.32
CA SER A 296 -15.33 -10.88 21.63
C SER A 296 -13.89 -11.40 21.75
N GLN A 297 -13.25 -11.14 22.89
CA GLN A 297 -11.93 -11.70 23.23
C GLN A 297 -11.99 -13.14 23.76
N ASP A 298 -13.19 -13.68 23.96
CA ASP A 298 -13.43 -14.97 24.60
C ASP A 298 -14.18 -15.96 23.70
N ASP A 299 -14.56 -15.56 22.49
CA ASP A 299 -15.34 -16.37 21.56
C ASP A 299 -14.46 -16.89 20.41
N TYR A 300 -14.55 -18.18 20.11
CA TYR A 300 -13.76 -18.87 19.10
C TYR A 300 -14.69 -19.46 18.04
N GLY A 301 -14.77 -18.79 16.89
CA GLY A 301 -15.57 -19.22 15.74
C GLY A 301 -14.83 -20.23 14.88
N CYS A 302 -15.21 -21.51 15.00
CA CYS A 302 -14.64 -22.62 14.24
C CYS A 302 -15.53 -22.93 13.03
N ARG A 303 -15.00 -22.85 11.79
CA ARG A 303 -15.74 -23.28 10.60
C ARG A 303 -15.93 -24.79 10.63
N TYR A 304 -17.12 -25.21 10.26
CA TYR A 304 -17.54 -26.60 10.24
C TYR A 304 -18.29 -26.90 8.94
N ALA A 305 -18.00 -28.05 8.34
CA ALA A 305 -18.72 -28.53 7.17
C ALA A 305 -19.15 -29.99 7.37
N HIS A 306 -20.31 -30.33 6.80
CA HIS A 306 -20.89 -31.67 6.88
C HIS A 306 -21.41 -32.10 5.52
N SER A 307 -21.16 -33.35 5.14
CA SER A 307 -21.63 -33.87 3.84
C SER A 307 -22.04 -35.33 3.92
N ILE A 308 -22.97 -35.72 3.06
CA ILE A 308 -23.43 -37.10 2.88
C ILE A 308 -23.13 -37.50 1.45
N TYR A 309 -22.33 -38.56 1.30
CA TYR A 309 -21.88 -39.10 0.02
C TYR A 309 -22.65 -40.38 -0.32
N ASP A 310 -23.27 -40.39 -1.49
CA ASP A 310 -23.84 -41.58 -2.10
C ASP A 310 -22.77 -42.24 -2.97
N ALA A 311 -22.23 -43.36 -2.48
CA ALA A 311 -21.20 -44.14 -3.17
C ALA A 311 -21.73 -44.86 -4.43
N GLU A 312 -23.04 -45.12 -4.55
CA GLU A 312 -23.61 -45.75 -5.75
C GLU A 312 -23.68 -44.75 -6.90
N GLN A 313 -24.05 -43.50 -6.61
CA GLN A 313 -24.18 -42.45 -7.63
C GLN A 313 -22.90 -41.61 -7.82
N GLY A 314 -21.96 -41.68 -6.88
CA GLY A 314 -20.72 -40.91 -6.93
C GLY A 314 -20.93 -39.41 -6.71
N VAL A 315 -21.97 -39.02 -5.97
CA VAL A 315 -22.37 -37.63 -5.72
C VAL A 315 -22.59 -37.38 -4.24
N PHE A 316 -22.51 -36.13 -3.82
CA PHE A 316 -22.94 -35.71 -2.49
C PHE A 316 -24.40 -35.30 -2.54
N GLU A 317 -25.25 -35.94 -1.73
CA GLU A 317 -26.70 -35.65 -1.68
C GLU A 317 -27.03 -34.49 -0.73
N HIS A 318 -26.12 -34.22 0.20
CA HIS A 318 -26.25 -33.16 1.20
C HIS A 318 -24.87 -32.58 1.50
N PHE A 319 -24.78 -31.26 1.54
CA PHE A 319 -23.58 -30.52 1.92
C PHE A 319 -23.98 -29.22 2.63
N ASP A 320 -23.58 -29.03 3.88
CA ASP A 320 -23.80 -27.77 4.59
C ASP A 320 -22.55 -27.28 5.32
N GLY A 321 -22.56 -25.97 5.61
CA GLY A 321 -21.51 -25.30 6.35
C GLY A 321 -22.07 -24.42 7.46
N ALA A 322 -21.34 -24.35 8.57
CA ALA A 322 -21.73 -23.68 9.80
C ALA A 322 -20.53 -23.13 10.56
N ILE A 323 -20.77 -22.21 11.48
CA ILE A 323 -19.82 -21.88 12.54
C ILE A 323 -20.23 -22.59 13.83
N ARG A 324 -19.27 -23.26 14.46
CA ARG A 324 -19.36 -23.69 15.86
C ARG A 324 -18.64 -22.65 16.71
N MET A 325 -19.40 -21.93 17.53
CA MET A 325 -18.85 -20.97 18.47
C MET A 325 -18.56 -21.64 19.81
N TYR A 326 -17.34 -21.44 20.29
CA TYR A 326 -16.87 -21.90 21.59
C TYR A 326 -16.48 -20.69 22.44
N ASP A 327 -16.91 -20.66 23.71
CA ASP A 327 -16.30 -19.73 24.67
C ASP A 327 -14.93 -20.25 25.14
N SER A 328 -14.21 -19.43 25.92
CA SER A 328 -12.89 -19.77 26.47
C SER A 328 -12.84 -21.11 27.22
N TYR A 329 -13.92 -21.55 27.91
CA TYR A 329 -13.92 -22.85 28.58
C TYR A 329 -14.19 -24.00 27.61
N MET A 330 -15.13 -23.82 26.68
CA MET A 330 -15.48 -24.85 25.71
C MET A 330 -14.35 -25.08 24.71
N ILE A 331 -13.62 -24.04 24.30
CA ILE A 331 -12.49 -24.19 23.36
C ILE A 331 -11.31 -24.92 24.00
N MET A 332 -11.05 -24.69 25.30
CA MET A 332 -10.03 -25.42 26.04
C MET A 332 -10.32 -26.93 26.06
N ASP A 333 -11.58 -27.31 26.30
CA ASP A 333 -12.00 -28.71 26.22
C ASP A 333 -11.93 -29.26 24.78
N ARG A 334 -12.22 -28.41 23.78
CA ARG A 334 -12.13 -28.76 22.36
C ARG A 334 -10.70 -29.01 21.90
N TRP A 335 -9.70 -28.30 22.45
CA TRP A 335 -8.29 -28.50 22.13
C TRP A 335 -7.80 -29.91 22.49
N ASP A 336 -8.32 -30.49 23.58
CA ASP A 336 -7.92 -31.81 24.09
C ASP A 336 -8.71 -32.98 23.48
N LYS A 337 -9.76 -32.71 22.69
CA LYS A 337 -10.63 -33.73 22.09
C LYS A 337 -10.55 -33.71 20.58
N ASP A 338 -10.76 -34.87 19.96
CA ASP A 338 -11.04 -34.95 18.53
C ASP A 338 -12.52 -34.65 18.24
N ILE A 339 -12.85 -34.34 16.98
CA ILE A 339 -14.19 -33.97 16.51
C ILE A 339 -15.24 -35.03 16.85
N LYS A 340 -14.82 -36.30 16.87
CA LYS A 340 -15.65 -37.43 17.27
C LYS A 340 -16.00 -37.41 18.76
N SER A 341 -15.06 -37.01 19.62
CA SER A 341 -15.17 -37.06 21.08
C SER A 341 -15.62 -35.74 21.70
N ALA A 342 -15.54 -34.63 20.96
CA ALA A 342 -15.90 -33.28 21.43
C ALA A 342 -17.40 -33.10 21.72
N GLY A 343 -18.26 -33.91 21.10
CA GLY A 343 -19.72 -33.81 21.25
C GLY A 343 -20.29 -32.54 20.61
N LYS A 344 -21.47 -32.09 21.08
CA LYS A 344 -22.22 -30.93 20.55
C LYS A 344 -22.14 -29.70 21.47
N SER A 345 -20.99 -29.51 22.10
CA SER A 345 -20.74 -28.50 23.13
C SER A 345 -20.35 -27.15 22.52
N SER A 346 -21.20 -26.58 21.67
CA SER A 346 -20.95 -25.32 20.96
C SER A 346 -22.26 -24.63 20.57
N VAL A 347 -22.25 -23.31 20.39
CA VAL A 347 -23.36 -22.62 19.71
C VAL A 347 -23.21 -22.83 18.20
N TYR A 348 -24.10 -23.63 17.61
CA TYR A 348 -24.05 -24.02 16.20
C TYR A 348 -24.90 -23.09 15.33
N THR A 349 -24.26 -22.41 14.38
CA THR A 349 -24.92 -21.47 13.44
C THR A 349 -24.71 -21.93 12.01
N LYS A 350 -25.74 -22.51 11.39
CA LYS A 350 -25.70 -22.91 9.98
C LYS A 350 -25.72 -21.68 9.07
N LEU A 351 -24.92 -21.69 8.02
CA LEU A 351 -24.73 -20.54 7.12
C LEU A 351 -25.23 -20.80 5.70
N TRP A 352 -25.06 -22.00 5.19
CA TRP A 352 -25.47 -22.36 3.84
C TRP A 352 -25.70 -23.87 3.76
N ARG A 353 -26.44 -24.28 2.73
CA ARG A 353 -26.76 -25.69 2.48
C ARG A 353 -26.99 -25.93 0.98
N VAL A 354 -26.51 -27.08 0.52
CA VAL A 354 -26.73 -27.63 -0.82
C VAL A 354 -27.34 -29.02 -0.62
N ASP A 355 -28.55 -29.23 -1.15
CA ASP A 355 -29.17 -30.55 -1.25
C ASP A 355 -29.25 -30.96 -2.73
N GLY A 356 -29.21 -32.25 -3.03
CA GLY A 356 -29.33 -32.79 -4.39
C GLY A 356 -28.03 -33.34 -4.94
N LYS A 357 -27.89 -33.54 -6.26
CA LYS A 357 -26.78 -34.32 -6.84
C LYS A 357 -25.52 -33.48 -7.07
N LEU A 358 -24.80 -33.12 -6.01
CA LEU A 358 -23.60 -32.31 -6.11
C LEU A 358 -22.40 -33.15 -6.59
N PRO A 359 -21.79 -32.84 -7.75
CA PRO A 359 -20.60 -33.55 -8.24
C PRO A 359 -19.41 -33.38 -7.30
N LEU A 360 -18.53 -34.38 -7.28
CA LEU A 360 -17.31 -34.38 -6.44
C LEU A 360 -16.44 -33.13 -6.65
N SER A 361 -16.23 -32.72 -7.90
CA SER A 361 -15.43 -31.52 -8.22
C SER A 361 -16.03 -30.24 -7.62
N ASP A 362 -17.36 -30.13 -7.64
CA ASP A 362 -18.08 -28.98 -7.07
C ASP A 362 -18.00 -29.00 -5.54
N TRP A 363 -18.16 -30.17 -4.93
CA TRP A 363 -18.02 -30.35 -3.49
C TRP A 363 -16.62 -29.94 -3.00
N LYS A 364 -15.55 -30.41 -3.65
CA LYS A 364 -14.17 -30.04 -3.29
C LYS A 364 -13.91 -28.55 -3.42
N LEU A 365 -14.39 -27.94 -4.51
CA LEU A 365 -14.20 -26.51 -4.75
C LEU A 365 -14.91 -25.66 -3.69
N LEU A 366 -16.17 -25.97 -3.41
CA LEU A 366 -16.96 -25.28 -2.38
C LEU A 366 -16.37 -25.51 -0.99
N LEU A 367 -15.91 -26.73 -0.66
CA LEU A 367 -15.23 -27.02 0.60
C LEU A 367 -13.96 -26.18 0.74
N HIS A 368 -13.10 -26.19 -0.28
CA HIS A 368 -11.87 -25.41 -0.31
C HIS A 368 -12.12 -23.91 -0.10
N HIS A 369 -13.07 -23.33 -0.83
CA HIS A 369 -13.38 -21.91 -0.70
C HIS A 369 -14.04 -21.57 0.64
N TYR A 370 -14.92 -22.43 1.17
CA TYR A 370 -15.60 -22.15 2.45
C TYR A 370 -14.60 -21.96 3.60
N PHE A 371 -13.55 -22.78 3.63
CA PHE A 371 -12.44 -22.72 4.58
C PHE A 371 -11.33 -21.76 4.12
N GLN A 372 -11.72 -20.53 3.74
CA GLN A 372 -10.79 -19.50 3.26
C GLN A 372 -9.59 -19.29 4.21
N GLY A 373 -8.37 -19.31 3.66
CA GLY A 373 -7.11 -19.17 4.41
C GLY A 373 -6.61 -20.45 5.07
N ASN A 374 -7.32 -21.58 4.93
CA ASN A 374 -6.93 -22.86 5.51
C ASN A 374 -6.33 -23.79 4.45
N HIS A 375 -5.01 -23.76 4.28
CA HIS A 375 -4.32 -24.58 3.28
C HIS A 375 -4.43 -26.09 3.57
N LEU A 376 -4.71 -26.49 4.81
CA LEU A 376 -4.83 -27.89 5.23
C LEU A 376 -6.01 -28.61 4.53
N ILE A 377 -7.02 -27.87 4.06
CA ILE A 377 -8.07 -28.45 3.21
C ILE A 377 -7.51 -28.90 1.86
N GLY A 378 -6.64 -28.07 1.27
CA GLY A 378 -5.97 -28.39 0.00
C GLY A 378 -5.03 -29.58 0.17
N GLU A 379 -4.23 -29.59 1.24
CA GLU A 379 -3.35 -30.71 1.59
C GLU A 379 -4.14 -32.01 1.75
N TYR A 380 -5.22 -31.99 2.53
CA TYR A 380 -6.04 -33.16 2.78
C TYR A 380 -6.67 -33.75 1.51
N LEU A 381 -7.12 -32.89 0.60
CA LEU A 381 -7.74 -33.31 -0.66
C LEU A 381 -6.70 -33.73 -1.73
N GLY A 382 -5.44 -33.91 -1.36
CA GLY A 382 -4.39 -34.46 -2.22
C GLY A 382 -3.66 -33.40 -3.04
N GLY A 383 -3.59 -32.17 -2.54
CA GLY A 383 -3.02 -31.08 -3.29
C GLY A 383 -1.52 -30.91 -3.27
N PRO A 384 -0.87 -30.53 -4.40
CA PRO A 384 0.50 -30.05 -4.34
C PRO A 384 0.62 -28.87 -3.37
N ASP A 385 1.44 -29.08 -2.34
CA ASP A 385 1.88 -28.02 -1.44
C ASP A 385 2.87 -27.12 -2.20
N TYR A 386 2.37 -26.00 -2.70
CA TYR A 386 3.22 -24.98 -3.32
C TYR A 386 3.89 -24.06 -2.28
N GLN A 387 3.58 -24.16 -0.98
CA GLN A 387 4.28 -23.37 0.04
C GLN A 387 5.69 -23.90 0.30
N ALA A 388 5.93 -25.19 0.08
CA ALA A 388 7.26 -25.79 0.21
C ALA A 388 8.32 -25.23 -0.78
N GLU A 389 7.92 -24.61 -1.89
CA GLU A 389 8.84 -24.01 -2.87
C GLU A 389 9.01 -22.48 -2.73
N GLN A 390 8.29 -21.85 -1.81
CA GLN A 390 8.38 -20.40 -1.56
C GLN A 390 8.50 -20.15 -0.06
N GLU A 391 9.58 -20.63 0.55
CA GLU A 391 10.22 -19.77 1.55
C GLU A 391 10.37 -18.42 0.86
N THR A 392 9.64 -17.42 1.34
CA THR A 392 9.92 -16.05 0.95
C THR A 392 11.31 -15.81 1.52
N GLU A 393 12.35 -16.12 0.75
CA GLU A 393 13.67 -15.59 1.00
C GLU A 393 13.42 -14.10 1.04
N PHE A 394 13.36 -13.54 2.26
CA PHE A 394 13.54 -12.12 2.44
C PHE A 394 14.83 -11.86 1.69
N ALA A 395 14.74 -11.16 0.55
CA ALA A 395 15.92 -10.86 -0.22
C ALA A 395 16.82 -10.11 0.76
N ASP A 396 17.89 -10.77 1.21
CA ASP A 396 18.93 -10.09 1.96
C ASP A 396 19.28 -8.88 1.12
N GLU A 397 19.17 -7.67 1.70
CA GLU A 397 19.53 -6.46 0.99
C GLU A 397 20.92 -6.69 0.40
N ALA A 398 21.00 -6.80 -0.93
CA ALA A 398 22.24 -7.09 -1.60
C ALA A 398 23.23 -6.02 -1.15
N VAL A 399 24.27 -6.43 -0.42
CA VAL A 399 25.25 -5.50 0.14
C VAL A 399 25.80 -4.69 -1.01
N LYS A 400 25.57 -3.39 -0.97
CA LYS A 400 26.02 -2.50 -2.04
C LYS A 400 27.54 -2.54 -2.14
N PRO A 401 28.10 -2.64 -3.34
CA PRO A 401 29.51 -2.35 -3.54
C PRO A 401 29.87 -1.00 -2.93
N MET A 402 31.05 -0.91 -2.30
CA MET A 402 31.48 0.33 -1.65
C MET A 402 31.48 1.51 -2.63
N LEU A 403 31.87 1.30 -3.89
CA LEU A 403 31.83 2.31 -4.95
C LEU A 403 30.44 2.95 -5.11
N GLU A 404 29.36 2.14 -5.16
CA GLU A 404 27.98 2.63 -5.28
C GLU A 404 27.48 3.35 -4.04
N THR A 405 28.10 3.09 -2.88
CA THR A 405 27.76 3.77 -1.62
C THR A 405 28.43 5.13 -1.50
N LEU A 406 29.60 5.29 -2.12
CA LEU A 406 30.42 6.51 -2.05
C LEU A 406 30.08 7.50 -3.16
N VAL A 407 29.84 7.00 -4.37
CA VAL A 407 29.61 7.83 -5.55
C VAL A 407 28.12 8.11 -5.68
N PRO A 408 27.71 9.39 -5.68
CA PRO A 408 26.31 9.72 -5.84
C PRO A 408 25.81 9.36 -7.25
N VAL A 409 24.51 9.09 -7.36
CA VAL A 409 23.88 8.61 -8.59
C VAL A 409 24.19 9.51 -9.79
N LYS A 410 24.59 8.88 -10.90
CA LYS A 410 24.75 9.53 -12.21
C LYS A 410 23.63 9.05 -13.14
N MET A 411 23.00 9.97 -13.85
CA MET A 411 22.03 9.66 -14.90
C MET A 411 22.53 10.18 -16.25
N GLU A 412 22.40 9.35 -17.28
CA GLU A 412 22.69 9.68 -18.66
C GLU A 412 21.39 10.03 -19.42
N ASN A 413 21.51 10.51 -20.66
CA ASN A 413 20.34 10.87 -21.47
C ASN A 413 19.44 9.65 -21.79
N GLU A 414 20.02 8.45 -21.90
CA GLU A 414 19.34 7.21 -22.25
C GLU A 414 18.52 6.65 -21.08
N ASP A 415 18.78 7.10 -19.86
CA ASP A 415 18.09 6.67 -18.63
C ASP A 415 16.70 7.33 -18.46
N GLY A 416 16.39 8.33 -19.28
CA GLY A 416 15.18 9.15 -19.14
C GLY A 416 15.27 10.08 -17.94
N ILE A 417 14.14 10.24 -17.24
CA ILE A 417 14.07 10.94 -15.94
C ILE A 417 13.34 10.06 -14.92
N ARG A 418 13.44 10.41 -13.64
CA ARG A 418 12.54 9.94 -12.59
C ARG A 418 11.66 11.11 -12.17
N ILE A 419 10.40 10.79 -11.86
CA ILE A 419 9.41 11.77 -11.41
C ILE A 419 8.82 11.22 -10.10
N ALA A 420 8.80 12.04 -9.06
CA ALA A 420 8.06 11.75 -7.83
C ALA A 420 6.96 12.79 -7.64
N VAL A 421 5.75 12.32 -7.35
CA VAL A 421 4.61 13.17 -6.98
C VAL A 421 4.17 12.80 -5.58
N SER A 422 4.05 13.79 -4.70
CA SER A 422 3.78 13.59 -3.28
C SER A 422 2.75 14.59 -2.78
N TYR A 423 1.92 14.18 -1.82
CA TYR A 423 0.96 15.05 -1.13
C TYR A 423 1.44 15.23 0.31
N LEU A 424 1.88 16.44 0.64
CA LEU A 424 2.46 16.75 1.94
C LEU A 424 1.59 17.75 2.71
N PRO A 425 1.64 17.74 4.05
CA PRO A 425 1.09 18.83 4.85
C PRO A 425 1.66 20.18 4.40
N ARG A 426 0.80 21.19 4.34
CA ARG A 426 1.18 22.55 3.96
C ARG A 426 1.69 23.32 5.18
N GLU A 427 2.91 23.83 5.09
CA GLU A 427 3.43 24.78 6.07
C GLU A 427 2.95 26.21 5.77
N HIS A 428 2.89 27.06 6.80
CA HIS A 428 2.47 28.46 6.63
C HIS A 428 3.67 29.29 6.18
N HIS A 429 3.60 29.85 4.97
CA HIS A 429 4.69 30.64 4.39
C HIS A 429 4.34 32.13 4.26
N PRO A 430 5.36 33.00 4.15
CA PRO A 430 5.16 34.39 3.74
C PRO A 430 4.43 34.48 2.41
N ASP A 431 3.61 35.51 2.23
CA ASP A 431 2.91 35.79 0.97
C ASP A 431 3.91 36.22 -0.11
N HIS A 432 4.45 35.24 -0.84
CA HIS A 432 5.46 35.42 -1.89
C HIS A 432 5.21 34.44 -3.04
N GLU A 433 5.37 34.90 -4.29
CA GLU A 433 5.03 34.09 -5.48
C GLU A 433 5.97 32.89 -5.70
N PHE A 434 7.24 33.04 -5.33
CA PHE A 434 8.25 31.98 -5.33
C PHE A 434 9.01 32.02 -4.01
N TYR A 435 9.05 30.88 -3.32
CA TYR A 435 9.65 30.74 -2.00
C TYR A 435 10.53 29.49 -1.96
N LEU A 436 11.73 29.61 -1.40
CA LEU A 436 12.63 28.47 -1.22
C LEU A 436 12.37 27.82 0.14
N GLU A 437 11.88 26.57 0.12
CA GLU A 437 11.44 25.82 1.31
C GLU A 437 12.37 24.65 1.65
N GLY A 438 12.84 23.94 0.63
CA GLY A 438 13.73 22.79 0.79
C GLY A 438 15.17 23.20 1.13
N HIS A 439 15.88 22.34 1.85
CA HIS A 439 17.29 22.55 2.19
C HIS A 439 18.02 21.24 2.40
N ASP A 440 19.33 21.26 2.17
CA ASP A 440 20.23 20.27 2.77
C ASP A 440 20.71 20.80 4.13
N THR A 441 21.30 19.93 4.94
CA THR A 441 21.83 20.28 6.25
C THR A 441 23.30 19.92 6.36
N PHE A 442 24.09 20.86 6.87
CA PHE A 442 25.51 20.63 7.14
C PHE A 442 25.75 20.70 8.65
N ASP A 443 26.48 19.72 9.21
CA ASP A 443 26.86 19.71 10.62
C ASP A 443 28.18 20.47 10.83
N SER A 444 28.06 21.72 11.27
CA SER A 444 29.18 22.49 11.80
C SER A 444 28.92 22.87 13.25
N LYS A 445 28.97 21.91 14.19
CA LYS A 445 28.66 22.08 15.63
C LYS A 445 27.20 22.46 15.95
N GLN A 446 26.45 22.94 14.97
CA GLN A 446 25.01 23.18 14.93
C GLN A 446 24.53 22.86 13.52
N LEU A 447 23.31 22.31 13.40
CA LEU A 447 22.68 22.04 12.10
C LEU A 447 22.41 23.37 11.38
N GLN A 448 22.98 23.55 10.19
CA GLN A 448 22.76 24.75 9.37
C GLN A 448 22.07 24.37 8.06
N LYS A 449 21.09 25.18 7.64
CA LYS A 449 20.43 25.02 6.34
C LYS A 449 21.35 25.51 5.23
N VAL A 450 21.56 24.66 4.23
CA VAL A 450 22.42 24.97 3.10
C VAL A 450 21.69 24.76 1.78
N VAL A 451 22.08 25.55 0.78
CA VAL A 451 21.62 25.41 -0.60
C VAL A 451 22.79 25.60 -1.55
N GLU A 452 22.79 24.86 -2.66
CA GLU A 452 23.80 25.01 -3.70
C GLU A 452 23.72 26.40 -4.34
N PHE A 453 24.88 27.02 -4.51
CA PHE A 453 25.05 28.40 -4.95
C PHE A 453 24.40 28.66 -6.31
N ASP A 454 24.35 27.66 -7.19
CA ASP A 454 23.75 27.74 -8.52
C ASP A 454 22.24 28.04 -8.51
N VAL A 455 21.54 27.87 -7.38
CA VAL A 455 20.13 28.28 -7.22
C VAL A 455 19.93 29.77 -7.55
N ILE A 456 20.98 30.57 -7.42
CA ILE A 456 20.97 32.00 -7.75
C ILE A 456 20.72 32.23 -9.25
N GLU A 457 21.05 31.29 -10.13
CA GLU A 457 20.74 31.41 -11.55
C GLU A 457 19.22 31.33 -11.81
N LEU A 458 18.49 30.52 -11.03
CA LEU A 458 17.03 30.49 -11.07
C LEU A 458 16.44 31.80 -10.54
N LYS A 459 16.95 32.31 -9.42
CA LYS A 459 16.55 33.62 -8.89
C LYS A 459 16.70 34.71 -9.94
N LYS A 460 17.84 34.77 -10.63
CA LYS A 460 18.08 35.76 -11.69
C LYS A 460 17.20 35.57 -12.91
N GLY A 461 16.90 34.34 -13.29
CA GLY A 461 15.94 34.05 -14.34
C GLY A 461 14.55 34.62 -14.02
N LEU A 462 14.08 34.40 -12.79
CA LEU A 462 12.82 34.97 -12.30
C LEU A 462 12.88 36.50 -12.25
N MET A 463 13.98 37.10 -11.78
CA MET A 463 14.18 38.57 -11.80
C MET A 463 14.09 39.16 -13.21
N ARG A 464 14.67 38.49 -14.22
CA ARG A 464 14.56 38.93 -15.62
C ARG A 464 13.13 38.80 -16.16
N ALA A 465 12.34 37.88 -15.62
CA ALA A 465 10.92 37.73 -15.92
C ALA A 465 10.01 38.69 -15.12
N GLY A 466 10.55 39.48 -14.20
CA GLY A 466 9.81 40.45 -13.39
C GLY A 466 9.32 39.93 -12.03
N HIS A 467 9.83 38.77 -11.59
CA HIS A 467 9.48 38.12 -10.32
C HIS A 467 10.70 38.04 -9.39
N ASP A 468 10.52 37.64 -8.12
CA ASP A 468 11.63 37.38 -7.20
C ASP A 468 11.50 35.99 -6.57
N LEU A 469 12.64 35.37 -6.28
CA LEU A 469 12.72 34.16 -5.45
C LEU A 469 13.17 34.58 -4.04
N LEU A 470 12.26 34.42 -3.08
CA LEU A 470 12.56 34.66 -1.67
C LEU A 470 13.36 33.46 -1.13
N ILE A 471 14.64 33.70 -0.87
CA ILE A 471 15.52 32.77 -0.17
C ILE A 471 15.64 33.24 1.28
N PRO A 472 15.22 32.43 2.28
CA PRO A 472 15.27 32.85 3.67
C PRO A 472 16.70 33.14 4.16
N ALA A 473 16.84 34.10 5.08
CA ALA A 473 18.15 34.60 5.51
C ALA A 473 18.97 33.61 6.36
N ASP A 474 18.36 32.54 6.87
CA ASP A 474 19.00 31.45 7.61
C ASP A 474 19.69 30.42 6.70
N TYR A 475 19.55 30.55 5.37
CA TYR A 475 20.21 29.70 4.40
C TYR A 475 21.63 30.16 4.11
N GLN A 476 22.55 29.20 4.06
CA GLN A 476 23.92 29.42 3.60
C GLN A 476 24.11 28.85 2.20
N PHE A 477 24.89 29.57 1.38
CA PHE A 477 25.20 29.14 0.03
C PHE A 477 26.47 28.30 0.03
N ILE A 478 26.35 27.08 -0.51
CA ILE A 478 27.48 26.17 -0.66
C ILE A 478 27.77 25.92 -2.13
N ASP A 479 29.03 25.65 -2.45
CA ASP A 479 29.46 25.24 -3.79
C ASP A 479 30.24 23.92 -3.65
N CYS A 480 29.70 22.88 -4.29
CA CYS A 480 30.26 21.55 -4.39
C CYS A 480 30.92 21.47 -5.77
N TYR A 481 32.23 21.74 -5.86
CA TYR A 481 32.99 21.77 -7.12
C TYR A 481 33.17 20.38 -7.76
N ASP A 482 32.10 19.61 -7.95
CA ASP A 482 32.12 18.39 -8.75
C ASP A 482 31.75 18.68 -10.22
N GLY A 483 30.81 19.61 -10.47
CA GLY A 483 30.28 19.87 -11.81
C GLY A 483 29.55 18.66 -12.41
N LEU A 484 29.23 17.67 -11.59
CA LEU A 484 28.60 16.41 -11.96
C LEU A 484 27.14 16.37 -11.51
N GLN A 485 26.80 17.14 -10.48
CA GLN A 485 25.49 17.07 -9.82
C GLN A 485 25.00 18.42 -9.33
N TRP A 486 23.68 18.61 -9.38
CA TRP A 486 23.02 19.78 -8.81
C TRP A 486 21.73 19.41 -8.11
N ASN A 487 21.65 19.62 -6.80
CA ASN A 487 20.40 19.55 -6.04
C ASN A 487 19.76 20.94 -5.99
N ILE A 488 18.67 21.12 -6.73
CA ILE A 488 17.81 22.29 -6.62
C ILE A 488 16.73 21.97 -5.58
N PRO A 489 16.69 22.68 -4.43
CA PRO A 489 15.71 22.41 -3.39
C PRO A 489 14.29 22.75 -3.84
N GLU A 490 13.32 22.39 -3.01
CA GLU A 490 11.92 22.74 -3.22
C GLU A 490 11.72 24.26 -3.36
N ILE A 491 11.19 24.66 -4.52
CA ILE A 491 10.67 26.00 -4.78
C ILE A 491 9.14 25.94 -4.75
N ALA A 492 8.56 26.47 -3.69
CA ALA A 492 7.12 26.62 -3.53
C ALA A 492 6.60 27.79 -4.36
N THR A 493 5.49 27.58 -5.06
CA THR A 493 4.85 28.58 -5.91
C THR A 493 3.34 28.31 -6.08
N THR A 494 2.64 29.10 -6.90
CA THR A 494 1.27 28.78 -7.29
C THR A 494 1.26 27.83 -8.48
N LYS A 495 0.16 27.09 -8.65
CA LYS A 495 0.04 26.10 -9.72
C LYS A 495 0.22 26.73 -11.11
N GLU A 496 -0.28 27.94 -11.30
CA GLU A 496 -0.18 28.74 -12.54
C GLU A 496 1.26 29.17 -12.83
N ASN A 497 2.05 29.43 -11.77
CA ASN A 497 3.42 29.89 -11.87
C ASN A 497 4.43 28.75 -12.11
N THR A 498 4.01 27.48 -12.01
CA THR A 498 4.86 26.32 -12.36
C THR A 498 5.42 26.43 -13.78
N ALA A 499 4.63 26.95 -14.72
CA ALA A 499 5.05 27.10 -16.11
C ALA A 499 6.19 28.12 -16.28
N LEU A 500 6.14 29.21 -15.52
CA LEU A 500 7.22 30.21 -15.52
C LEU A 500 8.49 29.62 -14.89
N LEU A 501 8.36 28.88 -13.79
CA LEU A 501 9.48 28.23 -13.13
C LEU A 501 10.17 27.21 -14.05
N PHE A 502 9.39 26.38 -14.76
CA PHE A 502 9.91 25.40 -15.72
C PHE A 502 10.62 26.08 -16.89
N LYS A 503 10.07 27.18 -17.40
CA LYS A 503 10.72 27.99 -18.43
C LYS A 503 12.05 28.54 -17.95
N VAL A 504 12.10 29.12 -16.74
CA VAL A 504 13.34 29.65 -16.17
C VAL A 504 14.38 28.54 -15.97
N LEU A 505 13.97 27.38 -15.46
CA LEU A 505 14.86 26.23 -15.33
C LEU A 505 15.40 25.82 -16.71
N ALA A 506 14.55 25.70 -17.73
CA ALA A 506 14.99 25.37 -19.08
C ALA A 506 15.99 26.39 -19.66
N GLU A 507 15.80 27.68 -19.40
CA GLU A 507 16.74 28.74 -19.79
C GLU A 507 18.10 28.59 -19.09
N VAL A 508 18.12 28.25 -17.80
CA VAL A 508 19.37 27.98 -17.06
C VAL A 508 20.08 26.75 -17.64
N LEU A 509 19.36 25.66 -17.87
CA LEU A 509 19.94 24.43 -18.41
C LEU A 509 20.43 24.58 -19.85
N THR A 510 19.89 25.53 -20.62
CA THR A 510 20.30 25.82 -22.01
C THR A 510 21.37 26.90 -22.10
N ALA A 511 21.82 27.46 -20.97
CA ALA A 511 22.85 28.47 -20.95
C ALA A 511 24.16 27.98 -21.60
N LYS A 512 24.86 28.91 -22.24
CA LYS A 512 26.13 28.62 -22.91
C LYS A 512 27.15 28.12 -21.87
N ASN A 513 27.73 26.95 -22.13
CA ASN A 513 28.67 26.23 -21.24
C ASN A 513 28.04 25.60 -19.99
N PHE A 514 26.72 25.40 -19.94
CA PHE A 514 26.13 24.59 -18.86
C PHE A 514 26.63 23.14 -18.97
N PRO A 515 27.22 22.56 -17.90
CA PRO A 515 27.77 21.21 -17.95
C PRO A 515 26.67 20.15 -18.12
N GLU A 516 27.03 19.02 -18.69
CA GLU A 516 26.20 17.82 -18.58
C GLU A 516 26.35 17.24 -17.19
N GLN A 517 25.28 17.25 -16.43
CA GLN A 517 25.26 16.84 -15.03
C GLN A 517 23.91 16.25 -14.65
N THR A 518 23.88 15.49 -13.55
CA THR A 518 22.63 14.94 -12.99
C THR A 518 21.99 15.99 -12.09
N ILE A 519 20.70 16.24 -12.26
CA ILE A 519 19.99 17.31 -11.57
C ILE A 519 18.77 16.73 -10.87
N ALA A 520 18.64 17.05 -9.59
CA ALA A 520 17.40 16.90 -8.84
C ALA A 520 16.72 18.28 -8.73
N PHE A 521 15.43 18.35 -9.06
CA PHE A 521 14.65 19.59 -9.00
C PHE A 521 13.29 19.33 -8.39
N THR A 522 12.89 20.15 -7.42
CA THR A 522 11.60 20.02 -6.76
C THR A 522 10.83 21.34 -6.82
N CYS A 523 9.55 21.26 -7.17
CA CYS A 523 8.61 22.36 -7.02
C CYS A 523 7.34 21.91 -6.30
N SER A 524 6.65 22.84 -5.66
CA SER A 524 5.40 22.55 -4.99
C SER A 524 4.39 23.67 -5.16
N TRP A 525 3.12 23.32 -4.97
CA TRP A 525 2.01 24.26 -4.97
C TRP A 525 0.91 23.79 -4.02
N PRO A 526 0.07 24.70 -3.49
CA PRO A 526 -1.07 24.31 -2.67
C PRO A 526 -2.05 23.40 -3.43
N ALA A 527 -2.43 22.29 -2.80
CA ALA A 527 -3.57 21.47 -3.24
C ALA A 527 -4.87 22.04 -2.65
N ASP A 528 -4.83 22.35 -1.36
CA ASP A 528 -5.91 22.97 -0.59
C ASP A 528 -5.36 23.83 0.57
N GLN A 529 -6.13 23.99 1.65
CA GLN A 529 -5.73 24.78 2.83
C GLN A 529 -4.67 24.06 3.68
N ASP A 530 -4.69 22.73 3.71
CA ASP A 530 -3.92 21.89 4.62
C ASP A 530 -2.86 21.04 3.90
N GLN A 531 -2.96 20.90 2.57
CA GLN A 531 -2.08 20.08 1.75
C GLN A 531 -1.42 20.86 0.60
N LYS A 532 -0.20 20.43 0.24
CA LYS A 532 0.53 20.82 -0.96
C LYS A 532 0.84 19.61 -1.83
N VAL A 533 0.85 19.81 -3.14
CA VAL A 533 1.40 18.85 -4.10
C VAL A 533 2.87 19.19 -4.30
N VAL A 534 3.73 18.17 -4.25
CA VAL A 534 5.16 18.27 -4.52
C VAL A 534 5.47 17.44 -5.76
N LEU A 535 6.11 18.07 -6.75
CA LEU A 535 6.63 17.43 -7.94
C LEU A 535 8.16 17.50 -7.89
N SER A 536 8.79 16.33 -7.85
CA SER A 536 10.25 16.21 -7.86
C SER A 536 10.72 15.46 -9.09
N LEU A 537 11.77 15.96 -9.74
CA LEU A 537 12.33 15.45 -10.98
C LEU A 537 13.81 15.11 -10.76
N LEU A 538 14.26 14.00 -11.33
CA LEU A 538 15.67 13.62 -11.36
C LEU A 538 16.04 13.20 -12.78
N GLY A 539 17.11 13.78 -13.34
CA GLY A 539 17.49 13.53 -14.73
C GLY A 539 18.86 14.07 -15.08
N SER A 540 19.44 13.61 -16.19
CA SER A 540 20.53 14.36 -16.80
C SER A 540 20.02 15.73 -17.26
N SER A 541 20.90 16.74 -17.30
CA SER A 541 20.53 18.07 -17.78
C SER A 541 20.02 18.05 -19.23
N VAL A 542 20.44 17.07 -20.04
CA VAL A 542 19.91 16.82 -21.40
C VAL A 542 18.47 16.29 -21.36
N SER A 543 18.21 15.24 -20.60
CA SER A 543 16.87 14.63 -20.48
C SER A 543 15.85 15.60 -19.89
N LEU A 544 16.23 16.35 -18.85
CA LEU A 544 15.36 17.36 -18.24
C LEU A 544 15.01 18.48 -19.21
N ARG A 545 15.95 18.97 -20.03
CA ARG A 545 15.64 19.96 -21.07
C ARG A 545 14.61 19.44 -22.07
N ARG A 546 14.75 18.18 -22.51
CA ARG A 546 13.78 17.55 -23.42
C ARG A 546 12.41 17.41 -22.76
N TRP A 547 12.37 17.05 -21.49
CA TRP A 547 11.13 16.96 -20.72
C TRP A 547 10.46 18.34 -20.55
N LEU A 548 11.19 19.36 -20.11
CA LEU A 548 10.69 20.73 -19.95
C LEU A 548 10.16 21.34 -21.25
N ALA A 549 10.79 21.01 -22.39
CA ALA A 549 10.32 21.44 -23.71
C ALA A 549 8.99 20.77 -24.11
N GLN A 550 8.77 19.53 -23.69
CA GLN A 550 7.54 18.77 -23.96
C GLN A 550 6.41 19.12 -22.97
N PHE A 551 6.75 19.41 -21.72
CA PHE A 551 5.83 19.66 -20.62
C PHE A 551 6.12 21.03 -19.99
N PRO A 552 5.63 22.13 -20.59
CA PRO A 552 6.00 23.48 -20.19
C PRO A 552 5.40 23.93 -18.85
N GLY A 553 4.53 23.14 -18.22
CA GLY A 553 3.90 23.44 -16.94
C GLY A 553 2.94 22.34 -16.50
N VAL A 554 2.38 22.48 -15.30
CA VAL A 554 1.40 21.54 -14.73
C VAL A 554 -0.02 22.08 -14.95
N PRO A 555 -1.00 21.27 -15.40
CA PRO A 555 -2.36 21.75 -15.64
C PRO A 555 -3.07 22.17 -14.34
N ALA A 556 -3.79 23.30 -14.37
CA ALA A 556 -4.48 23.85 -13.21
C ALA A 556 -5.63 22.95 -12.69
N GLU A 557 -6.42 22.36 -13.60
CA GLU A 557 -7.58 21.54 -13.24
C GLU A 557 -7.15 20.16 -12.68
N PRO A 558 -7.81 19.63 -11.61
CA PRO A 558 -7.49 18.32 -11.04
C PRO A 558 -7.57 17.17 -12.06
N ASP A 559 -8.65 17.07 -12.83
CA ASP A 559 -8.81 16.01 -13.84
C ASP A 559 -7.74 16.11 -14.95
N ALA A 560 -7.30 17.34 -15.27
CA ALA A 560 -6.23 17.56 -16.25
C ALA A 560 -4.86 17.15 -15.68
N PHE A 561 -4.65 17.27 -14.37
CA PHE A 561 -3.42 16.82 -13.71
C PHE A 561 -3.25 15.29 -13.80
N VAL A 562 -4.32 14.54 -13.57
CA VAL A 562 -4.29 13.07 -13.70
C VAL A 562 -3.98 12.64 -15.14
N ASN A 563 -4.61 13.27 -16.14
CA ASN A 563 -4.29 13.03 -17.55
C ASN A 563 -2.85 13.42 -17.89
N TRP A 564 -2.32 14.47 -17.26
CA TRP A 564 -0.92 14.88 -17.41
C TRP A 564 0.03 13.84 -16.85
N LEU A 565 -0.26 13.21 -15.71
CA LEU A 565 0.54 12.09 -15.18
C LEU A 565 0.61 10.92 -16.16
N GLN A 566 -0.52 10.57 -16.78
CA GLN A 566 -0.52 9.52 -17.80
C GLN A 566 0.30 9.90 -19.04
N SER A 567 0.33 11.18 -19.41
CA SER A 567 1.23 11.65 -20.48
C SER A 567 2.72 11.55 -20.09
N GLN A 568 3.06 11.60 -18.80
CA GLN A 568 4.43 11.36 -18.32
C GLN A 568 4.84 9.90 -18.50
N GLU A 569 3.97 8.95 -18.11
CA GLU A 569 4.19 7.51 -18.31
C GLU A 569 4.40 7.19 -19.80
N ASN A 570 3.57 7.75 -20.69
CA ASN A 570 3.71 7.60 -22.14
C ASN A 570 5.03 8.17 -22.68
N TRP A 571 5.51 9.29 -22.12
CA TRP A 571 6.80 9.86 -22.51
C TRP A 571 7.97 8.99 -22.04
N LEU A 572 7.88 8.45 -20.82
CA LEU A 572 8.89 7.55 -20.26
C LEU A 572 8.96 6.20 -20.99
N ALA A 573 7.87 5.75 -21.62
CA ALA A 573 7.83 4.53 -22.43
C ALA A 573 8.74 4.58 -23.68
N ALA A 574 9.24 5.77 -24.07
CA ALA A 574 10.21 5.91 -25.16
C ALA A 574 11.64 5.50 -24.79
N PHE A 575 11.92 5.33 -23.49
CA PHE A 575 13.23 4.93 -22.98
C PHE A 575 13.27 3.42 -22.72
N SER A 576 14.47 2.84 -22.70
CA SER A 576 14.63 1.43 -22.34
C SER A 576 14.15 1.21 -20.92
N GLU A 577 13.39 0.14 -20.70
CA GLU A 577 12.99 -0.28 -19.36
C GLU A 577 14.24 -0.57 -18.52
N LYS A 578 14.38 0.20 -17.43
CA LYS A 578 15.45 0.07 -16.44
C LYS A 578 14.81 0.12 -15.06
N SER A 579 14.38 -1.05 -14.59
CA SER A 579 13.67 -1.19 -13.32
C SER A 579 14.65 -0.98 -12.17
N ASP A 580 14.37 -0.02 -11.28
CA ASP A 580 15.17 0.21 -10.07
C ASP A 580 16.63 0.62 -10.33
N GLU A 581 16.89 1.28 -11.47
CA GLU A 581 18.19 1.86 -11.80
C GLU A 581 18.01 3.36 -12.12
N PRO A 582 18.41 4.30 -11.25
CA PRO A 582 18.98 4.07 -9.93
C PRO A 582 17.96 3.46 -8.98
N ARG A 583 18.44 2.75 -7.95
CA ARG A 583 17.58 2.16 -6.91
C ARG A 583 16.72 3.25 -6.30
N LEU A 584 15.44 2.96 -6.11
CA LEU A 584 14.49 3.91 -5.55
C LEU A 584 14.95 4.42 -4.17
N THR A 585 15.54 3.55 -3.34
CA THR A 585 16.05 3.92 -2.00
C THR A 585 17.27 4.84 -2.03
N ASP A 586 17.91 5.02 -3.18
CA ASP A 586 19.12 5.83 -3.35
C ASP A 586 18.78 7.28 -3.66
N VAL A 587 17.56 7.51 -4.18
CA VAL A 587 17.13 8.81 -4.71
C VAL A 587 15.84 9.32 -4.08
N LEU A 588 14.94 8.46 -3.61
CA LEU A 588 13.65 8.87 -3.04
C LEU A 588 13.73 9.05 -1.51
N CYS A 589 13.61 10.30 -1.07
CA CYS A 589 13.61 10.71 0.32
C CYS A 589 12.31 10.33 1.05
N ASP A 590 12.34 10.39 2.39
CA ASP A 590 11.19 10.10 3.27
C ASP A 590 10.04 11.11 3.15
N ASP A 591 10.33 12.29 2.62
CA ASP A 591 9.36 13.35 2.32
C ASP A 591 8.81 13.26 0.88
N GLY A 592 9.15 12.20 0.16
CA GLY A 592 8.69 11.98 -1.21
C GLY A 592 9.37 12.86 -2.26
N THR A 593 10.48 13.52 -1.93
CA THR A 593 11.31 14.24 -2.89
C THR A 593 12.43 13.36 -3.46
N LEU A 594 12.92 13.72 -4.64
CA LEU A 594 14.10 13.12 -5.24
C LEU A 594 15.33 13.96 -4.88
N PHE A 595 16.39 13.31 -4.43
CA PHE A 595 17.60 13.98 -3.97
C PHE A 595 18.86 13.17 -4.29
N LEU A 596 19.93 13.85 -4.71
CA LEU A 596 21.24 13.25 -4.94
C LEU A 596 22.05 13.28 -3.65
N LYS A 597 22.09 12.16 -2.93
CA LYS A 597 22.83 12.06 -1.67
C LYS A 597 24.34 11.98 -1.90
N ARG A 598 25.07 13.03 -1.51
CA ARG A 598 26.54 13.04 -1.51
C ARG A 598 27.10 12.42 -0.23
N GLU A 599 28.16 11.63 -0.36
CA GLU A 599 28.74 10.89 0.77
C GLU A 599 29.95 11.63 1.36
N PRO A 600 29.92 12.06 2.64
CA PRO A 600 31.02 12.82 3.25
C PRO A 600 32.29 11.99 3.42
N VAL A 601 33.44 12.57 3.04
CA VAL A 601 34.75 11.90 3.15
C VAL A 601 35.10 11.56 4.61
N PHE A 602 34.87 12.48 5.53
CA PHE A 602 35.30 12.35 6.93
C PHE A 602 34.49 11.34 7.74
N LYS A 603 33.39 10.80 7.22
CA LYS A 603 32.64 9.69 7.86
C LYS A 603 33.50 8.44 8.05
N TYR A 604 34.45 8.23 7.14
CA TYR A 604 35.33 7.06 7.07
C TYR A 604 36.64 7.24 7.84
N ALA A 605 36.92 8.45 8.33
CA ALA A 605 38.15 8.77 9.06
C ALA A 605 38.14 8.20 10.49
N VAL A 606 39.30 7.78 10.98
CA VAL A 606 39.52 7.50 12.40
C VAL A 606 39.38 8.83 13.17
N PRO A 607 38.56 8.90 14.24
CA PRO A 607 38.36 10.14 14.99
C PRO A 607 39.68 10.76 15.47
N GLY A 608 39.88 12.05 15.18
CA GLY A 608 41.05 12.81 15.59
C GLY A 608 42.29 12.69 14.71
N THR A 609 42.21 11.95 13.59
CA THR A 609 43.35 11.75 12.67
C THR A 609 43.37 12.74 11.50
N VAL A 610 42.28 13.48 11.28
CA VAL A 610 42.19 14.44 10.18
C VAL A 610 43.12 15.63 10.44
N GLN A 611 44.14 15.78 9.60
CA GLN A 611 45.09 16.89 9.61
C GLN A 611 44.94 17.70 8.33
N PHE A 612 45.02 19.03 8.44
CA PHE A 612 44.91 19.93 7.30
C PHE A 612 46.24 20.63 7.01
N GLU A 613 46.65 20.63 5.74
CA GLU A 613 47.79 21.40 5.24
C GLU A 613 47.32 22.26 4.05
N GLY A 614 46.90 23.49 4.34
CA GLY A 614 46.26 24.36 3.35
C GLY A 614 44.94 23.77 2.84
N ASN A 615 44.86 23.49 1.54
CA ASN A 615 43.69 22.88 0.88
C ASN A 615 43.79 21.35 0.78
N LYS A 616 44.78 20.73 1.44
CA LYS A 616 44.95 19.29 1.51
C LYS A 616 44.59 18.80 2.90
N PHE A 617 44.14 17.56 2.99
CA PHE A 617 43.98 16.87 4.24
C PHE A 617 44.66 15.50 4.19
N GLU A 618 45.03 14.99 5.35
CA GLU A 618 45.48 13.63 5.59
C GLU A 618 44.59 13.04 6.68
N MET A 619 44.22 11.77 6.54
CA MET A 619 43.39 11.06 7.54
C MET A 619 43.73 9.57 7.53
N ASP A 620 43.60 8.94 8.70
CA ASP A 620 43.62 7.48 8.77
C ASP A 620 42.21 6.95 8.48
N ILE A 621 42.10 5.92 7.64
CA ILE A 621 40.81 5.26 7.34
C ILE A 621 40.52 4.20 8.39
N LYS A 622 39.28 4.11 8.88
CA LYS A 622 38.88 3.04 9.83
C LYS A 622 39.11 1.66 9.19
N ALA A 623 39.59 0.70 9.98
CA ALA A 623 39.99 -0.63 9.49
C ALA A 623 38.87 -1.39 8.75
N GLU A 624 37.61 -1.15 9.10
CA GLU A 624 36.44 -1.73 8.45
C GLU A 624 36.20 -1.25 6.99
N TYR A 625 36.91 -0.21 6.54
CA TYR A 625 36.82 0.34 5.18
C TYR A 625 38.12 0.19 4.39
N GLU A 626 38.85 -0.92 4.54
CA GLU A 626 40.11 -1.17 3.81
C GLU A 626 39.94 -1.09 2.27
N GLU A 627 38.76 -1.47 1.76
CA GLU A 627 38.42 -1.38 0.33
C GLU A 627 38.46 0.07 -0.19
N LEU A 628 38.16 1.07 0.66
CA LEU A 628 38.18 2.48 0.31
C LEU A 628 39.57 2.91 -0.18
N SER A 629 40.62 2.44 0.49
CA SER A 629 42.01 2.73 0.10
C SER A 629 42.31 2.24 -1.32
N LYS A 630 41.80 1.06 -1.70
CA LYS A 630 41.98 0.50 -3.04
C LYS A 630 41.25 1.33 -4.10
N LEU A 631 40.04 1.81 -3.81
CA LEU A 631 39.27 2.66 -4.73
C LEU A 631 39.93 4.03 -4.95
N VAL A 632 40.53 4.61 -3.91
CA VAL A 632 41.30 5.86 -4.01
C VAL A 632 42.59 5.64 -4.81
N GLU A 633 43.36 4.58 -4.51
CA GLU A 633 44.62 4.27 -5.19
C GLU A 633 44.45 3.95 -6.68
N SER A 634 43.38 3.22 -7.02
CA SER A 634 43.00 2.89 -8.40
C SER A 634 42.43 4.09 -9.18
N LYS A 635 42.09 5.18 -8.48
CA LYS A 635 41.40 6.36 -9.02
C LYS A 635 40.01 6.07 -9.57
N ASP A 636 39.32 5.09 -8.98
CA ASP A 636 37.90 4.88 -9.25
C ASP A 636 37.04 5.96 -8.57
N ILE A 637 37.51 6.48 -7.43
CA ILE A 637 36.88 7.59 -6.70
C ILE A 637 37.85 8.74 -6.46
N GLY A 638 37.29 9.94 -6.39
CA GLY A 638 37.99 11.18 -6.02
C GLY A 638 37.23 11.90 -4.92
N TYR A 639 37.76 13.04 -4.48
CA TYR A 639 37.08 13.90 -3.51
C TYR A 639 37.11 15.36 -3.96
N THR A 640 36.02 16.08 -3.71
CA THR A 640 35.91 17.51 -3.98
C THR A 640 35.64 18.27 -2.68
N ALA A 641 36.12 19.52 -2.63
CA ALA A 641 35.90 20.39 -1.49
C ALA A 641 34.52 21.05 -1.59
N THR A 642 33.80 21.08 -0.47
CA THR A 642 32.58 21.84 -0.30
C THR A 642 32.93 23.17 0.35
N ILE A 643 32.59 24.28 -0.31
CA ILE A 643 32.85 25.61 0.23
C ILE A 643 31.55 26.32 0.62
N HIS A 644 31.56 27.05 1.71
CA HIS A 644 30.57 28.08 2.03
C HIS A 644 30.99 29.38 1.34
N VAL A 645 30.16 29.86 0.42
CA VAL A 645 30.37 31.10 -0.34
C VAL A 645 29.90 32.29 0.48
N LYS A 646 30.82 33.17 0.91
CA LYS A 646 30.51 34.35 1.74
C LYS A 646 30.40 35.64 0.94
N LYS A 647 31.27 35.83 -0.05
CA LYS A 647 31.25 37.02 -0.94
C LYS A 647 31.59 36.65 -2.36
N VAL A 648 30.71 37.06 -3.26
CA VAL A 648 30.84 36.82 -4.70
C VAL A 648 30.47 38.08 -5.47
N PHE A 649 31.26 38.42 -6.49
CA PHE A 649 31.03 39.58 -7.34
C PHE A 649 30.76 39.16 -8.78
N CYS A 650 29.89 39.90 -9.44
CA CYS A 650 29.62 39.73 -10.86
C CYS A 650 30.79 40.24 -11.70
N LYS A 651 31.33 39.39 -12.57
CA LYS A 651 32.42 39.77 -13.49
C LYS A 651 32.02 40.86 -14.49
N LYS A 652 30.73 41.03 -14.77
CA LYS A 652 30.21 42.02 -15.73
C LYS A 652 29.97 43.40 -15.13
N CYS A 653 29.32 43.49 -13.96
CA CYS A 653 28.97 44.78 -13.35
C CYS A 653 29.74 45.11 -12.07
N GLY A 654 30.51 44.17 -11.51
CA GLY A 654 31.28 44.36 -10.28
C GLY A 654 30.44 44.47 -9.00
N GLN A 655 29.10 44.36 -9.10
CA GLN A 655 28.20 44.35 -7.95
C GLN A 655 28.12 42.95 -7.32
N ASP A 656 27.49 42.87 -6.15
CA ASP A 656 27.18 41.60 -5.49
C ASP A 656 26.41 40.69 -6.46
N TYR A 657 26.96 39.50 -6.72
CA TYR A 657 26.39 38.56 -7.67
C TYR A 657 25.00 38.09 -7.27
N MET A 658 24.70 38.08 -5.97
CA MET A 658 23.45 37.59 -5.39
C MET A 658 22.26 38.51 -5.70
N THR A 659 22.53 39.78 -6.02
CA THR A 659 21.49 40.81 -6.21
C THR A 659 21.45 41.40 -7.62
N CYS A 660 22.47 41.14 -8.44
CA CYS A 660 22.50 41.61 -9.82
C CYS A 660 21.72 40.66 -10.76
N PRO A 661 21.17 41.14 -11.89
CA PRO A 661 20.43 40.29 -12.85
C PRO A 661 21.32 39.51 -13.85
N HIS A 662 22.65 39.66 -13.75
CA HIS A 662 23.60 39.12 -14.73
C HIS A 662 24.07 37.70 -14.38
N SER A 663 24.19 36.85 -15.40
CA SER A 663 24.70 35.46 -15.32
C SER A 663 26.08 35.28 -15.99
N ASP A 664 26.83 36.38 -16.16
CA ASP A 664 28.09 36.43 -16.93
C ASP A 664 29.34 36.11 -16.06
N GLY A 665 29.24 35.07 -15.22
CA GLY A 665 30.35 34.54 -14.41
C GLY A 665 30.62 35.27 -13.09
N THR A 666 31.26 34.53 -12.18
CA THR A 666 31.49 34.92 -10.78
C THR A 666 32.97 35.11 -10.46
N ASP A 667 33.24 35.97 -9.48
CA ASP A 667 34.54 36.17 -8.82
C ASP A 667 34.34 36.04 -7.31
N ILE A 668 34.65 34.85 -6.76
CA ILE A 668 34.51 34.55 -5.33
C ILE A 668 35.69 35.17 -4.58
N LYS A 669 35.39 36.08 -3.65
CA LYS A 669 36.40 36.82 -2.87
C LYS A 669 36.56 36.32 -1.45
N ASP A 670 35.53 35.69 -0.90
CA ASP A 670 35.53 35.18 0.47
C ASP A 670 34.75 33.86 0.50
N PHE A 671 35.41 32.81 0.95
CA PHE A 671 34.84 31.47 1.09
C PHE A 671 35.51 30.73 2.24
N GLN A 672 34.85 29.67 2.71
CA GLN A 672 35.38 28.77 3.72
C GLN A 672 35.15 27.33 3.29
N ILE A 673 36.19 26.50 3.28
CA ILE A 673 36.01 25.05 3.12
C ILE A 673 35.30 24.54 4.37
N ILE A 674 34.16 23.88 4.17
CA ILE A 674 33.35 23.33 5.25
C ILE A 674 33.42 21.80 5.29
N GLY A 675 33.69 21.14 4.16
CA GLY A 675 33.79 19.69 4.08
C GLY A 675 34.34 19.18 2.76
N TYR A 676 34.31 17.85 2.59
CA TYR A 676 34.66 17.16 1.35
C TYR A 676 33.67 16.02 1.10
N TYR A 677 33.33 15.81 -0.17
CA TYR A 677 32.48 14.71 -0.62
C TYR A 677 33.22 13.82 -1.61
N TRP A 678 32.88 12.53 -1.62
CA TRP A 678 33.33 11.59 -2.65
C TRP A 678 32.64 11.88 -3.98
N HIS A 679 33.35 11.63 -5.09
CA HIS A 679 32.80 11.69 -6.45
C HIS A 679 33.43 10.61 -7.33
N ASP A 680 32.82 10.36 -8.49
CA ASP A 680 33.40 9.48 -9.51
C ASP A 680 34.62 10.16 -10.14
N ALA A 681 35.80 9.56 -10.06
CA ALA A 681 37.01 10.10 -10.67
C ALA A 681 37.19 9.67 -12.14
N ARG A 682 36.30 8.81 -12.65
CA ARG A 682 36.28 8.35 -14.05
C ARG A 682 35.44 9.24 -14.96
N ALA A 683 34.65 10.15 -14.37
CA ALA A 683 33.69 11.02 -15.05
C ALA A 683 34.32 12.23 -15.73
#